data_AF-A0A941YZK1-F1
#
_entry.id   AF-A0A941YZK1-F1
#
_cell.length_a   1.000
_cell.length_b   1.000
_cell.length_c   1.000
_cell.angle_alpha   90.00
_cell.angle_beta   90.00
_cell.angle_gamma   90.00
#
_symmetry.space_group_name_H-M   'P 1'
#
loop_
_entity.id
_entity.type
_entity.pdbx_description
1 polymer ?
#
loop_
_entity_poly.entity_id
_entity_poly.type
_entity_poly.pdbx_seq_one_letter_code
_entity_poly.pdbx_strand_id
1 'polypeptide(L)'
;MDDILGKVHEAGLTLKAGCVAPGTWVRTERGLVTADEAVAQKHREILCYDVAARRFERRPILRHLTTHVPHAEQIRITTASGVQLTTSVRHPVLVYRDGDLSYVRADEVAVDDALVQREFSWEADKARALEAWFAGAHLGDGSAYAKKFAYKSTQKAWAARAQALGQRFVFKIRAAEREVVERYAAFFAGAAQSRAKVAAAVTRNGTSVWDYTVASFAASRATELIDNQVGAKSATVHVPAWIAREPEKFFLPFLAGLIDTDGTVSTTYGSVTVATASETLAAQLQSLLGLFGIHAGITRRKVREHVLNGHVVRDSGGLMVKICDSAFLAAVAEHMADTGKRQRIRDHATTSGQYDVFQMPPALRAALAAVSADLSHDEKQRLGFYHGYHLRDRVSRVWLDRWAKRFPALADSIRFARTLRPVGKIERDLSLPETFYDFTVERHNNYLAGNHGLAVIHNCGIGYEHSTLRPRGAYVSGAGAYTSGPLSFMDIFDKMCFTVSSAGGRRGAQMGTFDVGHPDVMEFIRAKRESGRLRQFNLSLLITDEFIQAVREDREWKLSFPLTHKEYEAEKPDLNDANKYLWREWPIHDGYVVNDEGLVACKIYKTLPARRMWDVIMTSTYDFAEPGFILIDRVNEMNNNWWCENIRATNPCGEQALPPYGSCLLGSVNLTRFVKHPFGDFAEFDWNEYREVVRVFTRMLDNVVEINGLPLEQQRGEILRKRRHGMGFLGLGSTMTLLRMKYGSPEAVQFTEEVTREMAIAGWEAALELAREKGPAPIMNEEFTVTKEMLRKRPEMVRDGWKPGSKIAGRLLHAKYSRYMQRIAQVAPQLVHELAEIGARFTHHSSIAPTGTISLSLANNASNGIEPSFAHHYFRNVIREGKKSKEKIDVYSFELLAYRELVNPNAQPGATNDAERLPDYFIAADDVTPKEHVEVQAASQKWVDSSISKTANVPTDFPYSQFKDIYLYAHEQGLKGCTTFRFNPEAFQGVLVKEADLKNTTYKFTLEDGSVVEVRGDEEIDYDGEIHTAANLYDAMRDGYYGRF
;
A
#
# COMPACT_ATOMS: atom_id res chain seq x y z
N MET A 1 4.07 -11.80 -27.74
CA MET A 1 4.23 -11.38 -26.34
C MET A 1 2.92 -11.52 -25.57
N ASP A 2 1.77 -11.30 -26.22
CA ASP A 2 0.46 -11.31 -25.58
C ASP A 2 0.07 -12.65 -24.93
N ASP A 3 0.46 -13.79 -25.52
CA ASP A 3 0.28 -15.14 -24.92
C ASP A 3 1.12 -15.35 -23.64
N ILE A 4 2.22 -14.61 -23.47
CA ILE A 4 3.02 -14.64 -22.24
C ILE A 4 2.39 -13.74 -21.18
N LEU A 5 1.92 -12.54 -21.57
CA LEU A 5 1.23 -11.62 -20.66
C LEU A 5 -0.12 -12.17 -20.18
N GLY A 6 -0.83 -12.93 -21.02
CA GLY A 6 -2.03 -13.70 -20.63
C GLY A 6 -1.72 -14.70 -19.52
N LYS A 7 -0.68 -15.53 -19.68
CA LYS A 7 -0.26 -16.53 -18.69
C LYS A 7 0.30 -15.92 -17.40
N VAL A 8 0.94 -14.75 -17.49
CA VAL A 8 1.34 -13.95 -16.32
C VAL A 8 0.13 -13.37 -15.58
N HIS A 9 -0.99 -13.11 -16.28
CA HIS A 9 -2.26 -12.74 -15.64
C HIS A 9 -2.97 -13.94 -15.00
N GLU A 10 -2.97 -15.11 -15.64
CA GLU A 10 -3.50 -16.37 -15.08
C GLU A 10 -2.81 -16.77 -13.76
N ALA A 11 -1.55 -16.35 -13.54
CA ALA A 11 -0.78 -16.55 -12.31
C ALA A 11 -1.23 -15.68 -11.10
N GLY A 12 -2.18 -14.76 -11.27
CA GLY A 12 -2.99 -14.16 -10.18
C GLY A 12 -2.28 -13.22 -9.19
N LEU A 13 -1.86 -12.04 -9.65
CA LEU A 13 -0.97 -11.12 -8.93
C LEU A 13 -1.56 -9.71 -8.74
N THR A 14 -1.42 -9.10 -7.54
CA THR A 14 -1.24 -7.63 -7.22
C THR A 14 -1.85 -7.06 -5.88
N LEU A 15 -1.01 -6.39 -5.04
CA LEU A 15 -1.05 -4.96 -4.55
C LEU A 15 -2.11 -4.38 -3.53
N LYS A 16 -1.69 -3.67 -2.43
CA LYS A 16 -2.50 -3.04 -1.30
C LYS A 16 -1.83 -1.96 -0.32
N ALA A 17 -1.99 -0.62 -0.45
CA ALA A 17 -1.50 0.56 0.37
C ALA A 17 -0.18 1.36 0.04
N GLY A 18 -0.22 2.72 0.16
CA GLY A 18 0.88 3.72 -0.04
C GLY A 18 0.44 5.23 -0.02
N CYS A 19 1.27 6.20 0.46
CA CYS A 19 0.79 7.50 1.03
C CYS A 19 1.27 8.86 0.44
N VAL A 20 0.61 9.99 0.81
CA VAL A 20 0.99 11.40 0.50
C VAL A 20 1.21 12.30 1.72
N ALA A 21 2.00 13.36 1.56
CA ALA A 21 2.34 14.33 2.60
C ALA A 21 1.13 15.09 3.17
N PRO A 22 1.19 15.58 4.42
CA PRO A 22 0.20 16.51 4.97
C PRO A 22 0.09 17.77 4.10
N GLY A 23 -1.10 18.33 3.99
CA GLY A 23 -1.39 19.48 3.13
C GLY A 23 -1.43 19.16 1.63
N THR A 24 -1.17 17.92 1.20
CA THR A 24 -1.30 17.52 -0.22
C THR A 24 -2.77 17.55 -0.62
N TRP A 25 -3.12 18.22 -1.72
CA TRP A 25 -4.51 18.30 -2.15
C TRP A 25 -5.00 17.00 -2.80
N VAL A 26 -6.24 16.63 -2.48
CA VAL A 26 -7.00 15.49 -3.05
C VAL A 26 -8.41 15.95 -3.42
N ARG A 27 -8.98 15.39 -4.50
CA ARG A 27 -10.31 15.79 -4.98
C ARG A 27 -11.38 14.80 -4.53
N THR A 28 -12.25 15.23 -3.62
CA THR A 28 -13.30 14.42 -2.98
C THR A 28 -14.72 14.84 -3.40
N GLU A 29 -15.76 14.28 -2.78
CA GLU A 29 -17.15 14.74 -2.96
C GLU A 29 -17.35 16.17 -2.43
N ARG A 30 -16.63 16.57 -1.37
CA ARG A 30 -16.68 17.92 -0.79
C ARG A 30 -15.85 18.97 -1.55
N GLY A 31 -15.34 18.60 -2.72
CA GLY A 31 -14.43 19.40 -3.50
C GLY A 31 -12.97 19.05 -3.23
N LEU A 32 -12.10 20.03 -3.46
CA LEU A 32 -10.65 19.94 -3.32
C LEU A 32 -10.26 20.29 -1.89
N VAL A 33 -9.61 19.35 -1.21
CA VAL A 33 -9.28 19.42 0.22
C VAL A 33 -7.91 18.82 0.45
N THR A 34 -7.32 19.04 1.63
CA THR A 34 -6.06 18.36 1.97
C THR A 34 -6.30 16.88 2.32
N ALA A 35 -5.28 16.03 2.14
CA ALA A 35 -5.39 14.61 2.45
C ALA A 35 -5.66 14.36 3.94
N ASP A 36 -5.03 15.14 4.82
CA ASP A 36 -5.31 15.21 6.26
C ASP A 36 -6.77 15.60 6.55
N GLU A 37 -7.32 16.62 5.88
CA GLU A 37 -8.71 17.03 6.03
C GLU A 37 -9.67 15.90 5.65
N ALA A 38 -9.45 15.25 4.49
CA ALA A 38 -10.28 14.16 4.02
C ALA A 38 -10.23 12.93 4.96
N VAL A 39 -9.06 12.60 5.52
CA VAL A 39 -8.89 11.52 6.52
C VAL A 39 -9.54 11.86 7.86
N ALA A 40 -9.45 13.10 8.31
CA ALA A 40 -10.06 13.56 9.56
C ALA A 40 -11.59 13.66 9.47
N GLN A 41 -12.12 14.19 8.37
CA GLN A 41 -13.56 14.40 8.16
C GLN A 41 -14.29 13.18 7.55
N LYS A 42 -13.58 12.09 7.25
CA LYS A 42 -14.11 10.83 6.67
C LYS A 42 -14.94 11.09 5.41
N HIS A 43 -14.29 11.62 4.38
CA HIS A 43 -14.93 11.88 3.09
C HIS A 43 -15.40 10.59 2.41
N ARG A 44 -16.40 10.69 1.54
CA ARG A 44 -17.10 9.52 0.99
C ARG A 44 -16.63 9.08 -0.37
N GLU A 45 -16.14 10.00 -1.20
CA GLU A 45 -15.66 9.69 -2.55
C GLU A 45 -14.35 10.41 -2.86
N ILE A 46 -13.54 9.84 -3.75
CA ILE A 46 -12.32 10.45 -4.26
C ILE A 46 -12.21 10.29 -5.77
N LEU A 47 -11.54 11.23 -6.41
CA LEU A 47 -11.17 11.16 -7.83
C LEU A 47 -10.00 10.19 -8.02
N CYS A 48 -10.10 9.31 -9.00
CA CYS A 48 -9.14 8.27 -9.34
C CYS A 48 -8.99 8.15 -10.87
N TYR A 49 -8.10 7.27 -11.33
CA TYR A 49 -7.80 7.08 -12.75
C TYR A 49 -7.94 5.61 -13.16
N ASP A 50 -8.85 5.37 -14.10
CA ASP A 50 -9.02 4.10 -14.79
C ASP A 50 -7.94 4.00 -15.88
N VAL A 51 -6.88 3.22 -15.59
CA VAL A 51 -5.70 3.06 -16.47
C VAL A 51 -6.10 2.40 -17.80
N ALA A 52 -7.03 1.45 -17.78
CA ALA A 52 -7.46 0.71 -18.97
C ALA A 52 -8.31 1.59 -19.90
N ALA A 53 -9.28 2.33 -19.36
CA ALA A 53 -10.10 3.27 -20.15
C ALA A 53 -9.46 4.66 -20.29
N ARG A 54 -8.24 4.86 -19.76
CA ARG A 54 -7.44 6.10 -19.78
C ARG A 54 -8.20 7.36 -19.33
N ARG A 55 -9.10 7.22 -18.35
CA ARG A 55 -10.06 8.29 -17.94
C ARG A 55 -10.10 8.47 -16.43
N PHE A 56 -10.43 9.68 -16.01
CA PHE A 56 -10.65 10.03 -14.60
C PHE A 56 -12.11 9.77 -14.20
N GLU A 57 -12.33 9.20 -13.02
CA GLU A 57 -13.67 9.02 -12.45
C GLU A 57 -13.68 9.16 -10.92
N ARG A 58 -14.85 9.38 -10.33
CA ARG A 58 -15.02 9.35 -8.86
C ARG A 58 -15.43 7.96 -8.42
N ARG A 59 -14.95 7.53 -7.25
CA ARG A 59 -15.35 6.30 -6.59
C ARG A 59 -15.42 6.46 -5.07
N PRO A 60 -16.24 5.66 -4.37
CA PRO A 60 -16.26 5.65 -2.91
C PRO A 60 -14.89 5.42 -2.27
N ILE A 61 -14.61 6.12 -1.17
CA ILE A 61 -13.48 5.85 -0.27
C ILE A 61 -13.91 4.74 0.69
N LEU A 62 -13.27 3.58 0.59
CA LEU A 62 -13.50 2.43 1.46
C LEU A 62 -12.77 2.59 2.81
N ARG A 63 -11.57 3.18 2.81
CA ARG A 63 -10.77 3.40 4.04
C ARG A 63 -9.96 4.69 3.97
N HIS A 64 -9.76 5.28 5.14
CA HIS A 64 -8.91 6.45 5.37
C HIS A 64 -7.74 6.03 6.25
N LEU A 65 -6.51 6.29 5.84
CA LEU A 65 -5.29 5.75 6.43
C LEU A 65 -4.28 6.86 6.75
N THR A 66 -3.40 6.58 7.71
CA THR A 66 -2.29 7.44 8.13
C THR A 66 -1.04 6.59 8.28
N THR A 67 0.11 7.09 7.81
CA THR A 67 1.40 6.37 7.70
C THR A 67 2.54 7.30 8.13
N HIS A 68 3.60 6.75 8.72
CA HIS A 68 4.81 7.51 9.05
C HIS A 68 5.84 7.45 7.90
N VAL A 69 6.40 8.59 7.50
CA VAL A 69 7.40 8.74 6.43
C VAL A 69 8.54 9.66 6.91
N PRO A 70 9.69 9.09 7.31
CA PRO A 70 10.83 9.85 7.81
C PRO A 70 11.32 10.92 6.83
N HIS A 71 11.87 12.03 7.30
CA HIS A 71 12.41 13.13 6.46
C HIS A 71 13.28 12.67 5.28
N ALA A 72 14.23 11.75 5.52
CA ALA A 72 15.11 11.18 4.49
C ALA A 72 14.36 10.29 3.47
N GLU A 73 13.18 9.78 3.83
CA GLU A 73 12.30 9.03 2.94
C GLU A 73 11.28 9.92 2.19
N GLN A 74 11.28 11.24 2.39
CA GLN A 74 10.34 12.14 1.72
C GLN A 74 10.88 12.60 0.36
N ILE A 75 10.06 12.45 -0.68
CA ILE A 75 10.36 12.91 -2.04
C ILE A 75 9.27 13.85 -2.54
N ARG A 76 9.67 14.85 -3.32
CA ARG A 76 8.78 15.70 -4.11
C ARG A 76 9.17 15.62 -5.56
N ILE A 77 8.30 15.01 -6.36
CA ILE A 77 8.39 15.04 -7.81
C ILE A 77 7.67 16.29 -8.28
N THR A 78 8.40 17.19 -8.92
CA THR A 78 7.87 18.42 -9.52
C THR A 78 7.89 18.27 -11.04
N THR A 79 6.74 18.36 -11.71
CA THR A 79 6.68 18.36 -13.18
C THR A 79 7.13 19.70 -13.76
N ALA A 80 7.46 19.73 -15.06
CA ALA A 80 7.85 20.94 -15.78
C ALA A 80 6.78 22.07 -15.71
N SER A 81 5.50 21.70 -15.54
CA SER A 81 4.39 22.64 -15.29
C SER A 81 4.37 23.23 -13.87
N GLY A 82 5.06 22.62 -12.90
CA GLY A 82 5.12 23.04 -11.50
C GLY A 82 4.31 22.17 -10.53
N VAL A 83 3.65 21.10 -10.98
CA VAL A 83 2.87 20.21 -10.11
C VAL A 83 3.78 19.37 -9.22
N GLN A 84 3.51 19.37 -7.93
CA GLN A 84 4.31 18.76 -6.88
C GLN A 84 3.57 17.57 -6.26
N LEU A 85 3.96 16.34 -6.60
CA LEU A 85 3.57 15.15 -5.86
C LEU A 85 4.57 14.93 -4.73
N THR A 86 4.14 15.12 -3.48
CA THR A 86 4.99 14.86 -2.31
C THR A 86 4.54 13.58 -1.61
N THR A 87 5.44 12.60 -1.57
CA THR A 87 5.16 11.21 -1.16
C THR A 87 6.43 10.58 -0.54
N SER A 88 6.40 9.29 -0.20
CA SER A 88 7.62 8.56 0.17
C SER A 88 8.41 8.21 -1.10
N VAL A 89 9.75 8.21 -1.06
CA VAL A 89 10.60 7.64 -2.12
C VAL A 89 10.15 6.23 -2.54
N ARG A 90 9.63 5.44 -1.60
CA ARG A 90 9.13 4.07 -1.77
C ARG A 90 7.84 3.95 -2.58
N HIS A 91 7.18 5.07 -2.87
CA HIS A 91 5.79 5.06 -3.31
C HIS A 91 5.64 4.79 -4.82
N PRO A 92 4.78 3.86 -5.30
CA PRO A 92 4.57 3.64 -6.74
C PRO A 92 3.67 4.71 -7.40
N VAL A 93 4.27 5.53 -8.24
CA VAL A 93 3.63 6.62 -9.02
C VAL A 93 3.33 6.13 -10.44
N LEU A 94 2.17 6.48 -10.98
CA LEU A 94 1.86 6.19 -12.39
C LEU A 94 2.60 7.18 -13.31
N VAL A 95 3.55 6.65 -14.08
CA VAL A 95 4.29 7.40 -15.11
C VAL A 95 3.94 6.92 -16.50
N TYR A 96 4.19 7.78 -17.47
CA TYR A 96 4.31 7.44 -18.87
C TYR A 96 5.79 7.40 -19.24
N ARG A 97 6.28 6.20 -19.59
CA ARG A 97 7.67 5.88 -19.92
C ARG A 97 7.67 4.96 -21.14
N ASP A 98 8.64 5.15 -22.05
CA ASP A 98 8.88 4.29 -23.23
C ASP A 98 7.65 4.00 -24.13
N GLY A 99 6.65 4.88 -24.08
CA GLY A 99 5.44 4.80 -24.91
C GLY A 99 4.19 4.27 -24.20
N ASP A 100 4.30 3.80 -22.95
CA ASP A 100 3.18 3.20 -22.21
C ASP A 100 3.05 3.74 -20.76
N LEU A 101 1.91 3.44 -20.12
CA LEU A 101 1.64 3.76 -18.73
C LEU A 101 2.13 2.63 -17.81
N SER A 102 3.04 2.95 -16.91
CA SER A 102 3.60 2.00 -15.92
C SER A 102 3.64 2.61 -14.53
N TYR A 103 3.52 1.78 -13.50
CA TYR A 103 3.81 2.18 -12.14
C TYR A 103 5.31 1.98 -11.88
N VAL A 104 6.01 3.06 -11.55
CA VAL A 104 7.41 3.05 -11.08
C VAL A 104 7.47 3.68 -9.70
N ARG A 105 8.53 3.47 -8.92
CA ARG A 105 8.64 4.20 -7.66
C ARG A 105 8.92 5.67 -7.83
N ALA A 106 8.49 6.46 -6.85
CA ALA A 106 8.67 7.90 -6.80
C ALA A 106 10.14 8.32 -6.89
N ASP A 107 11.07 7.48 -6.44
CA ASP A 107 12.51 7.70 -6.54
C ASP A 107 13.21 7.07 -7.75
N GLU A 108 12.52 6.16 -8.46
CA GLU A 108 12.86 5.67 -9.80
C GLU A 108 12.25 6.53 -10.91
N VAL A 109 11.39 7.50 -10.56
CA VAL A 109 10.91 8.52 -11.49
C VAL A 109 12.11 9.27 -12.05
N ALA A 110 12.25 9.23 -13.37
CA ALA A 110 13.30 9.90 -14.11
C ALA A 110 12.81 11.27 -14.63
N VAL A 111 13.76 12.15 -14.99
CA VAL A 111 13.43 13.44 -15.62
C VAL A 111 12.78 13.30 -17.00
N ASP A 112 12.91 12.14 -17.64
CA ASP A 112 12.32 11.83 -18.95
C ASP A 112 10.93 11.17 -18.87
N ASP A 113 10.49 10.80 -17.67
CA ASP A 113 9.12 10.34 -17.43
C ASP A 113 8.12 11.50 -17.53
N ALA A 114 6.85 11.15 -17.70
CA ALA A 114 5.75 12.08 -17.52
C ALA A 114 4.69 11.55 -16.55
N LEU A 115 4.25 12.39 -15.60
CA LEU A 115 3.15 12.04 -14.70
C LEU A 115 1.81 12.19 -15.40
N VAL A 116 0.86 11.29 -15.11
CA VAL A 116 -0.54 11.42 -15.54
C VAL A 116 -1.25 12.42 -14.64
N GLN A 117 -1.77 13.50 -15.22
CA GLN A 117 -2.38 14.61 -14.49
C GLN A 117 -3.78 14.99 -14.99
N ARG A 118 -4.58 15.55 -14.07
CA ARG A 118 -5.90 16.10 -14.36
C ARG A 118 -5.87 17.64 -14.43
N GLU A 119 -6.28 18.17 -15.58
CA GLU A 119 -6.66 19.58 -15.76
C GLU A 119 -8.15 19.80 -15.39
N PHE A 120 -8.46 20.98 -14.84
CA PHE A 120 -9.82 21.46 -14.63
C PHE A 120 -10.30 22.33 -15.81
N SER A 121 -11.61 22.29 -16.09
CA SER A 121 -12.25 23.09 -17.14
C SER A 121 -12.27 24.58 -16.79
N TRP A 122 -12.10 25.43 -17.81
CA TRP A 122 -12.15 26.89 -17.66
C TRP A 122 -13.59 27.42 -17.71
N GLU A 123 -14.50 26.81 -16.93
CA GLU A 123 -15.94 27.05 -16.99
C GLU A 123 -16.50 27.46 -15.61
N ALA A 124 -16.69 28.76 -15.41
CA ALA A 124 -17.16 29.28 -14.12
C ALA A 124 -18.68 29.14 -13.90
N ASP A 125 -19.09 28.96 -12.64
CA ASP A 125 -20.49 29.06 -12.23
C ASP A 125 -21.00 30.50 -12.34
N LYS A 126 -21.85 30.73 -13.35
CA LYS A 126 -22.45 32.04 -13.63
C LYS A 126 -23.39 32.53 -12.53
N ALA A 127 -23.98 31.64 -11.72
CA ALA A 127 -24.91 32.03 -10.66
C ALA A 127 -24.21 32.75 -9.50
N ARG A 128 -22.99 32.32 -9.14
CA ARG A 128 -22.20 32.88 -8.04
C ARG A 128 -20.96 33.66 -8.49
N ALA A 129 -20.78 33.85 -9.80
CA ALA A 129 -19.66 34.61 -10.37
C ALA A 129 -19.50 36.02 -9.78
N LEU A 130 -20.59 36.72 -9.45
CA LEU A 130 -20.54 38.05 -8.82
C LEU A 130 -20.02 37.99 -7.37
N GLU A 131 -20.32 36.93 -6.61
CA GLU A 131 -19.83 36.73 -5.25
C GLU A 131 -18.32 36.42 -5.24
N ALA A 132 -17.89 35.55 -6.16
CA ALA A 132 -16.48 35.22 -6.35
C ALA A 132 -15.68 36.44 -6.81
N TRP A 133 -16.19 37.18 -7.80
CA TRP A 133 -15.63 38.46 -8.26
C TRP A 133 -15.54 39.49 -7.13
N PHE A 134 -16.61 39.63 -6.33
CA PHE A 134 -16.60 40.50 -5.15
C PHE A 134 -15.49 40.11 -4.16
N ALA A 135 -15.34 38.81 -3.86
CA ALA A 135 -14.30 38.35 -2.95
C ALA A 135 -12.90 38.70 -3.47
N GLY A 136 -12.62 38.51 -4.77
CA GLY A 136 -11.35 38.89 -5.39
C GLY A 136 -11.08 40.39 -5.30
N ALA A 137 -12.03 41.21 -5.78
CA ALA A 137 -11.92 42.66 -5.74
C ALA A 137 -11.80 43.21 -4.31
N HIS A 138 -12.47 42.57 -3.34
CA HIS A 138 -12.41 42.98 -1.94
C HIS A 138 -11.10 42.58 -1.24
N LEU A 139 -10.42 41.52 -1.68
CA LEU A 139 -9.15 41.08 -1.09
C LEU A 139 -7.93 41.81 -1.66
N GLY A 140 -8.06 42.47 -2.81
CA GLY A 140 -7.14 43.52 -3.24
C GLY A 140 -7.41 44.85 -2.50
N ASP A 141 -7.73 45.91 -3.23
CA ASP A 141 -8.05 47.26 -2.71
C ASP A 141 -9.26 47.40 -1.75
N GLY A 142 -10.00 46.32 -1.46
CA GLY A 142 -11.13 46.36 -0.53
C GLY A 142 -10.73 46.43 0.93
N SER A 143 -11.46 47.23 1.72
CA SER A 143 -11.29 47.34 3.18
C SER A 143 -12.59 47.08 3.92
N ALA A 144 -12.50 46.31 5.01
CA ALA A 144 -13.61 46.01 5.89
C ALA A 144 -13.14 46.14 7.34
N TYR A 145 -13.88 46.87 8.18
CA TYR A 145 -13.54 47.06 9.59
C TYR A 145 -14.77 47.22 10.48
N ALA A 146 -14.68 46.76 11.72
CA ALA A 146 -15.77 46.87 12.69
C ALA A 146 -16.09 48.35 12.97
N LYS A 147 -17.37 48.72 12.90
CA LYS A 147 -17.84 50.08 13.17
C LYS A 147 -17.77 50.35 14.68
N LYS A 148 -16.65 50.87 15.15
CA LYS A 148 -16.49 51.36 16.54
C LYS A 148 -17.55 52.42 16.84
N PHE A 149 -18.48 52.10 17.73
CA PHE A 149 -19.56 53.01 18.14
C PHE A 149 -19.83 52.83 19.64
N ALA A 150 -19.72 53.89 20.41
CA ALA A 150 -20.19 53.90 21.79
C ALA A 150 -21.71 54.17 21.78
N TYR A 151 -22.52 53.14 22.01
CA TYR A 151 -23.97 53.31 22.12
C TYR A 151 -24.29 54.12 23.38
N LYS A 152 -24.87 55.32 23.20
CA LYS A 152 -25.35 56.14 24.32
C LYS A 152 -26.46 55.39 25.07
N SER A 153 -26.61 55.69 26.37
CA SER A 153 -27.61 55.05 27.25
C SER A 153 -29.06 55.12 26.74
N THR A 154 -29.38 56.09 25.89
CA THR A 154 -30.67 56.25 25.20
C THR A 154 -30.89 55.32 24.00
N GLN A 155 -29.89 54.55 23.57
CA GLN A 155 -29.95 53.66 22.41
C GLN A 155 -29.93 52.17 22.76
N LYS A 156 -30.52 51.77 23.90
CA LYS A 156 -30.59 50.37 24.38
C LYS A 156 -31.06 49.37 23.30
N ALA A 157 -32.03 49.73 22.47
CA ALA A 157 -32.52 48.86 21.39
C ALA A 157 -31.46 48.58 20.30
N TRP A 158 -30.57 49.54 20.01
CA TRP A 158 -29.46 49.33 19.06
C TRP A 158 -28.31 48.56 19.67
N ALA A 159 -28.04 48.75 20.97
CA ALA A 159 -27.07 47.95 21.72
C ALA A 159 -27.53 46.47 21.80
N ALA A 160 -28.78 46.22 22.20
CA ALA A 160 -29.37 44.88 22.23
C ALA A 160 -29.40 44.22 20.83
N ARG A 161 -29.71 45.00 19.78
CA ARG A 161 -29.69 44.50 18.39
C ARG A 161 -28.27 44.21 17.88
N ALA A 162 -27.25 44.94 18.32
CA ALA A 162 -25.85 44.61 18.04
C ALA A 162 -25.38 43.38 18.84
N GLN A 163 -25.89 43.19 20.06
CA GLN A 163 -25.65 42.00 20.87
C GLN A 163 -26.32 40.74 20.27
N ALA A 164 -27.48 40.89 19.61
CA ALA A 164 -28.22 39.80 18.98
C ALA A 164 -27.83 39.49 17.51
N LEU A 165 -27.38 40.49 16.74
CA LEU A 165 -27.04 40.34 15.31
C LEU A 165 -25.54 40.43 15.00
N GLY A 166 -24.69 40.48 16.02
CA GLY A 166 -23.23 40.55 15.87
C GLY A 166 -22.70 41.94 15.48
N GLN A 167 -21.40 42.00 15.16
CA GLN A 167 -20.71 43.25 14.87
C GLN A 167 -21.09 43.81 13.49
N ARG A 168 -21.32 45.13 13.43
CA ARG A 168 -21.58 45.84 12.16
C ARG A 168 -20.28 46.27 11.52
N PHE A 169 -20.00 45.79 10.31
CA PHE A 169 -18.82 46.19 9.54
C PHE A 169 -19.10 47.38 8.61
N VAL A 170 -18.05 48.16 8.34
CA VAL A 170 -17.99 49.15 7.27
C VAL A 170 -17.16 48.55 6.15
N PHE A 171 -17.75 48.40 4.97
CA PHE A 171 -17.05 48.02 3.74
C PHE A 171 -16.76 49.28 2.93
N LYS A 172 -15.52 49.42 2.47
CA LYS A 172 -15.09 50.49 1.56
C LYS A 172 -14.18 49.93 0.48
N ILE A 173 -14.38 50.40 -0.76
CA ILE A 173 -13.45 50.22 -1.87
C ILE A 173 -13.15 51.59 -2.50
N ARG A 174 -11.99 51.70 -3.14
CA ARG A 174 -11.55 52.82 -3.96
C ARG A 174 -10.87 52.27 -5.20
N ALA A 175 -11.23 52.77 -6.39
CA ALA A 175 -10.50 52.48 -7.63
C ALA A 175 -10.50 53.71 -8.56
N ALA A 176 -9.61 53.74 -9.56
CA ALA A 176 -9.63 54.80 -10.58
C ALA A 176 -10.78 54.57 -11.58
N GLU A 177 -11.07 53.32 -11.88
CA GLU A 177 -12.07 52.86 -12.83
C GLU A 177 -13.45 52.78 -12.16
N ARG A 178 -14.38 53.62 -12.63
CA ARG A 178 -15.74 53.74 -12.09
C ARG A 178 -16.50 52.41 -12.10
N GLU A 179 -16.32 51.63 -13.16
CA GLU A 179 -17.04 50.36 -13.42
C GLU A 179 -16.76 49.29 -12.36
N VAL A 180 -15.52 49.25 -11.84
CA VAL A 180 -15.12 48.35 -10.74
C VAL A 180 -15.90 48.71 -9.47
N VAL A 181 -15.96 50.01 -9.14
CA VAL A 181 -16.67 50.51 -7.97
C VAL A 181 -18.19 50.39 -8.11
N GLU A 182 -18.72 50.53 -9.32
CA GLU A 182 -20.14 50.30 -9.62
C GLU A 182 -20.54 48.82 -9.54
N ARG A 183 -19.71 47.88 -10.02
CA ARG A 183 -19.98 46.44 -9.84
C ARG A 183 -19.89 46.04 -8.37
N TYR A 184 -18.93 46.58 -7.63
CA TYR A 184 -18.83 46.39 -6.19
C TYR A 184 -20.05 46.96 -5.43
N ALA A 185 -20.57 48.11 -5.87
CA ALA A 185 -21.81 48.67 -5.35
C ALA A 185 -23.04 47.82 -5.71
N ALA A 186 -23.10 47.26 -6.93
CA ALA A 186 -24.18 46.40 -7.40
C ALA A 186 -24.27 45.09 -6.59
N PHE A 187 -23.13 44.50 -6.21
CA PHE A 187 -23.10 43.37 -5.27
C PHE A 187 -23.84 43.71 -3.95
N PHE A 188 -23.54 44.85 -3.31
CA PHE A 188 -24.23 45.26 -2.09
C PHE A 188 -25.67 45.74 -2.30
N ALA A 189 -26.02 46.23 -3.49
CA ALA A 189 -27.40 46.54 -3.86
C ALA A 189 -28.25 45.26 -3.91
N GLY A 190 -27.73 44.16 -4.47
CA GLY A 190 -28.38 42.85 -4.45
C GLY A 190 -28.36 42.19 -3.07
N ALA A 191 -27.16 41.89 -2.56
CA ALA A 191 -26.97 41.06 -1.36
C ALA A 191 -27.42 41.73 -0.05
N ALA A 192 -27.47 43.07 0.00
CA ALA A 192 -27.76 43.82 1.23
C ALA A 192 -28.82 44.93 1.06
N GLN A 193 -29.51 44.99 -0.08
CA GLN A 193 -30.48 46.05 -0.43
C GLN A 193 -29.93 47.47 -0.21
N SER A 194 -28.62 47.64 -0.45
CA SER A 194 -27.91 48.89 -0.17
C SER A 194 -28.38 50.03 -1.08
N ARG A 195 -28.72 51.17 -0.48
CA ARG A 195 -28.99 52.45 -1.18
C ARG A 195 -27.77 53.38 -1.20
N ALA A 196 -26.60 52.91 -0.78
CA ALA A 196 -25.36 53.69 -0.88
C ALA A 196 -25.02 53.92 -2.37
N LYS A 197 -24.47 55.10 -2.68
CA LYS A 197 -24.09 55.49 -4.04
C LYS A 197 -22.58 55.54 -4.18
N VAL A 198 -22.08 55.32 -5.39
CA VAL A 198 -20.69 55.58 -5.77
C VAL A 198 -20.47 57.09 -5.79
N ALA A 199 -19.35 57.56 -5.25
CA ALA A 199 -18.99 58.97 -5.16
C ALA A 199 -17.65 59.25 -5.84
N ALA A 200 -17.55 60.36 -6.56
CA ALA A 200 -16.26 60.85 -7.06
C ALA A 200 -15.42 61.40 -5.90
N ALA A 201 -14.13 61.15 -5.92
CA ALA A 201 -13.17 61.64 -4.94
C ALA A 201 -11.83 61.96 -5.64
N VAL A 202 -10.97 62.72 -4.95
CA VAL A 202 -9.62 63.03 -5.41
C VAL A 202 -8.63 62.56 -4.34
N THR A 203 -7.57 61.89 -4.78
CA THR A 203 -6.46 61.44 -3.93
C THR A 203 -5.54 62.60 -3.53
N ARG A 204 -4.67 62.40 -2.53
CA ARG A 204 -3.78 63.46 -2.01
C ARG A 204 -2.78 64.01 -3.06
N ASN A 205 -2.51 63.26 -4.13
CA ASN A 205 -1.66 63.62 -5.25
C ASN A 205 -2.45 64.09 -6.49
N GLY A 206 -3.75 64.38 -6.36
CA GLY A 206 -4.58 64.96 -7.43
C GLY A 206 -5.21 63.96 -8.40
N THR A 207 -5.02 62.65 -8.23
CA THR A 207 -5.64 61.64 -9.10
C THR A 207 -7.12 61.46 -8.77
N SER A 208 -7.99 61.61 -9.78
CA SER A 208 -9.42 61.32 -9.72
C SER A 208 -9.67 59.82 -9.48
N VAL A 209 -10.53 59.50 -8.53
CA VAL A 209 -10.91 58.13 -8.14
C VAL A 209 -12.38 58.07 -7.76
N TRP A 210 -12.92 56.85 -7.64
CA TRP A 210 -14.28 56.60 -7.18
C TRP A 210 -14.25 55.86 -5.84
N ASP A 211 -15.02 56.34 -4.87
CA ASP A 211 -15.21 55.74 -3.55
C ASP A 211 -16.61 55.11 -3.47
N TYR A 212 -16.70 53.92 -2.89
CA TYR A 212 -17.96 53.38 -2.37
C TYR A 212 -17.80 53.00 -0.91
N THR A 213 -18.81 53.27 -0.09
CA THR A 213 -18.81 52.88 1.33
C THR A 213 -20.21 52.48 1.76
N VAL A 214 -20.32 51.28 2.36
CA VAL A 214 -21.57 50.74 2.90
C VAL A 214 -21.34 50.21 4.31
N ALA A 215 -22.33 50.39 5.18
CA ALA A 215 -22.32 49.82 6.51
C ALA A 215 -23.75 49.47 6.94
N SER A 216 -24.11 48.19 6.91
CA SER A 216 -25.39 47.68 7.44
C SER A 216 -25.19 46.28 8.01
N PHE A 217 -26.11 45.80 8.85
CA PHE A 217 -26.05 44.43 9.36
C PHE A 217 -26.18 43.39 8.23
N ALA A 218 -27.00 43.68 7.20
CA ALA A 218 -27.08 42.83 6.01
C ALA A 218 -25.75 42.80 5.22
N ALA A 219 -25.13 43.97 4.99
CA ALA A 219 -23.82 44.06 4.34
C ALA A 219 -22.71 43.40 5.18
N SER A 220 -22.88 43.27 6.49
CA SER A 220 -21.89 42.62 7.37
C SER A 220 -21.73 41.12 7.07
N ARG A 221 -22.76 40.45 6.52
CA ARG A 221 -22.67 39.05 6.06
C ARG A 221 -21.68 38.84 4.91
N ALA A 222 -21.34 39.89 4.15
CA ALA A 222 -20.32 39.80 3.11
C ALA A 222 -18.91 39.50 3.66
N THR A 223 -18.71 39.55 4.99
CA THR A 223 -17.49 39.04 5.63
C THR A 223 -17.33 37.52 5.48
N GLU A 224 -18.44 36.76 5.40
CA GLU A 224 -18.44 35.31 5.24
C GLU A 224 -17.87 34.89 3.87
N LEU A 225 -18.10 35.67 2.81
CA LEU A 225 -17.58 35.40 1.46
C LEU A 225 -16.05 35.60 1.31
N ILE A 226 -15.43 36.23 2.30
CA ILE A 226 -14.00 36.55 2.36
C ILE A 226 -13.33 35.90 3.58
N ASP A 227 -13.91 34.83 4.14
CA ASP A 227 -13.43 34.11 5.33
C ASP A 227 -13.14 35.03 6.53
N ASN A 228 -13.95 36.07 6.70
CA ASN A 228 -13.81 37.12 7.72
C ASN A 228 -12.45 37.86 7.70
N GLN A 229 -11.77 37.93 6.55
CA GLN A 229 -10.54 38.70 6.34
C GLN A 229 -10.79 40.21 6.41
N VAL A 230 -10.93 40.74 7.63
CA VAL A 230 -11.19 42.14 7.97
C VAL A 230 -9.99 42.78 8.69
N GLY A 231 -9.90 44.11 8.66
CA GLY A 231 -8.83 44.86 9.31
C GLY A 231 -7.60 45.07 8.42
N ALA A 232 -6.40 44.95 9.00
CA ALA A 232 -5.14 45.12 8.29
C ALA A 232 -4.74 43.81 7.60
N LYS A 233 -5.10 43.67 6.31
CA LYS A 233 -5.01 42.40 5.59
C LYS A 233 -3.66 42.11 4.92
N SER A 234 -2.84 43.13 4.64
CA SER A 234 -1.80 43.12 3.60
C SER A 234 -0.91 41.87 3.55
N ALA A 235 -0.42 41.37 4.69
CA ALA A 235 0.44 40.18 4.76
C ALA A 235 -0.32 38.87 5.06
N THR A 236 -1.62 38.91 5.35
CA THR A 236 -2.44 37.78 5.83
C THR A 236 -3.58 37.38 4.88
N VAL A 237 -3.73 38.06 3.73
CA VAL A 237 -4.71 37.69 2.70
C VAL A 237 -4.50 36.24 2.24
N HIS A 238 -5.60 35.52 2.04
CA HIS A 238 -5.62 34.19 1.42
C HIS A 238 -6.87 34.03 0.54
N VAL A 239 -6.83 33.09 -0.41
CA VAL A 239 -7.99 32.72 -1.21
C VAL A 239 -9.05 32.11 -0.30
N PRO A 240 -10.31 32.59 -0.33
CA PRO A 240 -11.37 32.04 0.52
C PRO A 240 -11.59 30.55 0.31
N ALA A 241 -11.83 29.80 1.38
CA ALA A 241 -11.92 28.35 1.39
C ALA A 241 -12.99 27.80 0.44
N TRP A 242 -14.10 28.52 0.26
CA TRP A 242 -15.15 28.13 -0.67
C TRP A 242 -14.74 28.24 -2.15
N ILE A 243 -13.82 29.15 -2.48
CA ILE A 243 -13.20 29.25 -3.81
C ILE A 243 -12.10 28.19 -3.96
N ALA A 244 -11.29 27.96 -2.92
CA ALA A 244 -10.23 26.96 -2.94
C ALA A 244 -10.76 25.50 -3.02
N ARG A 245 -11.94 25.22 -2.47
CA ARG A 245 -12.60 23.90 -2.52
C ARG A 245 -13.26 23.58 -3.86
N GLU A 246 -13.85 24.56 -4.54
CA GLU A 246 -14.47 24.36 -5.86
C GLU A 246 -13.90 25.34 -6.89
N PRO A 247 -12.57 25.31 -7.13
CA PRO A 247 -11.92 26.32 -7.95
C PRO A 247 -12.39 26.25 -9.40
N GLU A 248 -12.72 25.06 -9.90
CA GLU A 248 -13.30 24.87 -11.23
C GLU A 248 -14.57 25.68 -11.46
N LYS A 249 -15.33 26.02 -10.40
CA LYS A 249 -16.52 26.86 -10.47
C LYS A 249 -16.23 28.34 -10.22
N PHE A 250 -15.34 28.67 -9.29
CA PHE A 250 -15.27 30.01 -8.71
C PHE A 250 -13.94 30.75 -8.90
N PHE A 251 -12.88 30.08 -9.36
CA PHE A 251 -11.56 30.70 -9.43
C PHE A 251 -11.43 31.77 -10.53
N LEU A 252 -12.03 31.55 -11.71
CA LEU A 252 -11.95 32.51 -12.83
C LEU A 252 -12.57 33.89 -12.47
N PRO A 253 -13.80 33.99 -11.93
CA PRO A 253 -14.36 35.26 -11.52
C PRO A 253 -13.63 35.88 -10.32
N PHE A 254 -13.16 35.07 -9.37
CA PHE A 254 -12.33 35.54 -8.25
C PHE A 254 -11.04 36.21 -8.73
N LEU A 255 -10.32 35.55 -9.63
CA LEU A 255 -9.10 36.08 -10.22
C LEU A 255 -9.39 37.34 -11.04
N ALA A 256 -10.51 37.40 -11.77
CA ALA A 256 -10.93 38.60 -12.50
C ALA A 256 -11.12 39.81 -11.55
N GLY A 257 -11.82 39.62 -10.42
CA GLY A 257 -11.99 40.68 -9.42
C GLY A 257 -10.68 41.15 -8.80
N LEU A 258 -9.76 40.22 -8.50
CA LEU A 258 -8.44 40.55 -7.98
C LEU A 258 -7.56 41.28 -9.03
N ILE A 259 -7.77 41.02 -10.32
CA ILE A 259 -7.08 41.74 -11.41
C ILE A 259 -7.66 43.13 -11.62
N ASP A 260 -8.99 43.29 -11.49
CA ASP A 260 -9.67 44.57 -11.60
C ASP A 260 -9.17 45.59 -10.57
N THR A 261 -8.79 45.15 -9.36
CA THR A 261 -8.12 46.00 -8.35
C THR A 261 -6.60 45.94 -8.48
N ASP A 262 -5.96 44.90 -7.94
CA ASP A 262 -4.50 44.81 -7.72
C ASP A 262 -3.71 44.34 -8.95
N GLY A 263 -4.40 43.98 -10.04
CA GLY A 263 -3.78 43.50 -11.28
C GLY A 263 -3.31 44.60 -12.22
N THR A 264 -2.16 44.37 -12.84
CA THR A 264 -1.63 45.19 -13.95
C THR A 264 -1.57 44.35 -15.23
N VAL A 265 -1.96 44.93 -16.37
CA VAL A 265 -1.89 44.29 -17.69
C VAL A 265 -0.76 44.92 -18.50
N SER A 266 0.18 44.12 -18.96
CA SER A 266 1.28 44.58 -19.82
C SER A 266 0.80 44.94 -21.23
N THR A 267 1.13 46.14 -21.69
CA THR A 267 0.91 46.59 -23.08
C THR A 267 1.94 46.04 -24.08
N THR A 268 2.92 45.26 -23.62
CA THR A 268 3.93 44.63 -24.48
C THR A 268 3.60 43.17 -24.78
N TYR A 269 3.03 42.45 -23.80
CA TYR A 269 2.82 41.00 -23.90
C TYR A 269 1.43 40.49 -23.48
N GLY A 270 0.52 41.39 -23.08
CA GLY A 270 -0.82 41.03 -22.57
C GLY A 270 -0.82 40.29 -21.22
N SER A 271 0.37 40.00 -20.67
CA SER A 271 0.53 39.27 -19.41
C SER A 271 -0.02 40.08 -18.24
N VAL A 272 -0.78 39.42 -17.38
CA VAL A 272 -1.25 39.98 -16.11
C VAL A 272 -0.18 39.81 -15.04
N THR A 273 0.00 40.82 -14.19
CA THR A 273 0.78 40.72 -12.95
C THR A 273 -0.06 41.21 -11.78
N VAL A 274 -0.31 40.33 -10.81
CA VAL A 274 -0.96 40.65 -9.53
C VAL A 274 0.12 40.85 -8.47
N ALA A 275 0.14 42.00 -7.81
CA ALA A 275 1.06 42.28 -6.72
C ALA A 275 0.40 41.97 -5.37
N THR A 276 1.13 41.38 -4.42
CA THR A 276 0.63 41.16 -3.06
C THR A 276 1.77 41.14 -2.04
N ALA A 277 1.48 41.53 -0.79
CA ALA A 277 2.39 41.36 0.33
C ALA A 277 2.15 40.03 1.09
N SER A 278 1.10 39.26 0.75
CA SER A 278 0.83 37.95 1.33
C SER A 278 1.52 36.84 0.54
N GLU A 279 2.40 36.10 1.20
CA GLU A 279 3.04 34.91 0.62
C GLU A 279 2.03 33.78 0.42
N THR A 280 1.06 33.65 1.33
CA THR A 280 -0.03 32.68 1.27
C THR A 280 -0.90 32.90 0.03
N LEU A 281 -1.32 34.15 -0.24
CA LEU A 281 -2.13 34.45 -1.43
C LEU A 281 -1.35 34.13 -2.71
N ALA A 282 -0.08 34.55 -2.80
CA ALA A 282 0.73 34.31 -3.99
C ALA A 282 0.92 32.80 -4.27
N ALA A 283 1.21 32.00 -3.24
CA ALA A 283 1.36 30.55 -3.35
C ALA A 283 0.03 29.85 -3.71
N GLN A 284 -1.09 30.26 -3.09
CA GLN A 284 -2.41 29.71 -3.42
C GLN A 284 -2.85 30.05 -4.85
N LEU A 285 -2.61 31.28 -5.32
CA LEU A 285 -2.88 31.66 -6.72
C LEU A 285 -2.07 30.78 -7.70
N GLN A 286 -0.78 30.57 -7.44
CA GLN A 286 0.06 29.69 -8.26
C GLN A 286 -0.42 28.23 -8.21
N SER A 287 -0.78 27.72 -7.03
CA SER A 287 -1.34 26.37 -6.86
C SER A 287 -2.65 26.18 -7.62
N LEU A 288 -3.54 27.16 -7.55
CA LEU A 288 -4.84 27.11 -8.22
C LEU A 288 -4.70 27.22 -9.74
N LEU A 289 -3.82 28.08 -10.24
CA LEU A 289 -3.50 28.20 -11.68
C LEU A 289 -2.98 26.88 -12.27
N GLY A 290 -2.15 26.16 -11.51
CA GLY A 290 -1.62 24.85 -11.92
C GLY A 290 -2.69 23.78 -12.15
N LEU A 291 -3.80 23.77 -11.40
CA LEU A 291 -4.95 22.87 -11.63
C LEU A 291 -5.64 23.12 -12.98
N PHE A 292 -5.57 24.34 -13.50
CA PHE A 292 -6.08 24.71 -14.83
C PHE A 292 -5.04 24.50 -15.95
N GLY A 293 -3.89 23.91 -15.63
CA GLY A 293 -2.76 23.73 -16.53
C GLY A 293 -1.95 24.99 -16.79
N ILE A 294 -2.13 26.06 -16.01
CA ILE A 294 -1.52 27.38 -16.24
C ILE A 294 -0.26 27.58 -15.40
N HIS A 295 0.88 27.75 -16.07
CA HIS A 295 2.11 28.13 -15.38
C HIS A 295 2.09 29.62 -14.99
N ALA A 296 2.34 29.90 -13.70
CA ALA A 296 2.42 31.25 -13.15
C ALA A 296 3.76 31.47 -12.46
N GLY A 297 4.47 32.54 -12.84
CA GLY A 297 5.77 32.88 -12.28
C GLY A 297 5.62 33.84 -11.09
N ILE A 298 6.26 33.53 -9.96
CA ILE A 298 6.32 34.42 -8.79
C ILE A 298 7.68 35.13 -8.76
N THR A 299 7.68 36.46 -8.64
CA THR A 299 8.90 37.28 -8.45
C THR A 299 8.84 38.03 -7.12
N ARG A 300 9.88 37.89 -6.28
CA ARG A 300 10.01 38.66 -5.03
C ARG A 300 10.65 40.02 -5.29
N ARG A 301 9.93 41.09 -4.95
CA ARG A 301 10.39 42.48 -4.99
C ARG A 301 11.14 42.80 -3.70
N LYS A 302 12.42 43.20 -3.81
CA LYS A 302 13.22 43.64 -2.67
C LYS A 302 12.67 44.94 -2.09
N VAL A 303 12.80 45.11 -0.76
CA VAL A 303 12.58 46.39 -0.05
C VAL A 303 13.42 47.48 -0.71
N ARG A 304 12.85 48.66 -0.93
CA ARG A 304 13.54 49.82 -1.52
C ARG A 304 13.15 51.11 -0.82
N GLU A 305 14.12 51.95 -0.50
CA GLU A 305 13.87 53.35 -0.19
C GLU A 305 14.13 54.19 -1.44
N HIS A 306 13.22 55.10 -1.78
CA HIS A 306 13.43 56.08 -2.85
C HIS A 306 12.77 57.39 -2.48
N VAL A 307 13.36 58.52 -2.89
CA VAL A 307 12.80 59.85 -2.62
C VAL A 307 11.83 60.20 -3.74
N LEU A 308 10.55 60.37 -3.41
CA LEU A 308 9.51 60.83 -4.32
C LEU A 308 9.00 62.18 -3.81
N ASN A 309 9.12 63.24 -4.63
CA ASN A 309 8.69 64.61 -4.29
C ASN A 309 9.19 65.10 -2.92
N GLY A 310 10.45 64.81 -2.58
CA GLY A 310 11.07 65.23 -1.30
C GLY A 310 10.76 64.33 -0.10
N HIS A 311 9.92 63.30 -0.24
CA HIS A 311 9.60 62.35 0.81
C HIS A 311 10.27 60.99 0.58
N VAL A 312 10.85 60.40 1.62
CA VAL A 312 11.37 59.02 1.58
C VAL A 312 10.19 58.04 1.54
N VAL A 313 9.98 57.42 0.38
CA VAL A 313 9.02 56.35 0.18
C VAL A 313 9.70 55.01 0.47
N ARG A 314 9.25 54.35 1.53
CA ARG A 314 9.65 52.99 1.90
C ARG A 314 8.71 51.99 1.23
N ASP A 315 9.22 51.33 0.20
CA ASP A 315 8.59 50.18 -0.43
C ASP A 315 8.94 48.94 0.38
N SER A 316 7.94 48.34 1.04
CA SER A 316 8.07 47.14 1.89
C SER A 316 8.45 45.87 1.14
N GLY A 317 8.58 45.92 -0.19
CA GLY A 317 8.70 44.73 -1.02
C GLY A 317 7.38 43.96 -1.08
N GLY A 318 7.45 42.75 -1.63
CA GLY A 318 6.30 41.87 -1.82
C GLY A 318 6.53 40.84 -2.91
N LEU A 319 5.47 40.21 -3.37
CA LEU A 319 5.47 39.19 -4.43
C LEU A 319 4.63 39.67 -5.61
N MET A 320 5.07 39.29 -6.82
CA MET A 320 4.36 39.53 -8.07
C MET A 320 4.06 38.19 -8.74
N VAL A 321 2.79 37.84 -8.86
CA VAL A 321 2.31 36.65 -9.58
C VAL A 321 2.03 37.05 -11.02
N LYS A 322 2.84 36.54 -11.96
CA LYS A 322 2.74 36.84 -13.39
C LYS A 322 2.10 35.68 -14.15
N ILE A 323 1.05 35.99 -14.92
CA ILE A 323 0.27 35.06 -15.74
C ILE A 323 0.48 35.41 -17.21
N CYS A 324 0.93 34.44 -18.01
CA CYS A 324 1.37 34.63 -19.40
C CYS A 324 0.62 33.70 -20.39
N ASP A 325 -0.69 33.52 -20.21
CA ASP A 325 -1.52 32.72 -21.12
C ASP A 325 -2.71 33.53 -21.62
N SER A 326 -2.70 33.94 -22.89
CA SER A 326 -3.74 34.81 -23.44
C SER A 326 -5.10 34.13 -23.64
N ALA A 327 -5.18 32.80 -23.75
CA ALA A 327 -6.47 32.11 -23.85
C ALA A 327 -7.13 31.98 -22.48
N PHE A 328 -6.37 31.63 -21.45
CA PHE A 328 -6.85 31.62 -20.08
C PHE A 328 -7.22 33.03 -19.60
N LEU A 329 -6.36 34.03 -19.88
CA LEU A 329 -6.66 35.42 -19.55
C LEU A 329 -7.86 35.96 -20.32
N ALA A 330 -8.13 35.50 -21.54
CA ALA A 330 -9.37 35.84 -22.25
C ALA A 330 -10.62 35.30 -21.51
N ALA A 331 -10.58 34.07 -21.01
CA ALA A 331 -11.67 33.49 -20.20
C ALA A 331 -11.86 34.23 -18.87
N VAL A 332 -10.77 34.57 -18.16
CA VAL A 332 -10.82 35.42 -16.96
C VAL A 332 -11.41 36.81 -17.29
N ALA A 333 -11.04 37.38 -18.43
CA ALA A 333 -11.47 38.70 -18.88
C ALA A 333 -12.97 38.79 -19.25
N GLU A 334 -13.67 37.66 -19.46
CA GLU A 334 -15.14 37.64 -19.56
C GLU A 334 -15.79 38.03 -18.23
N HIS A 335 -15.13 37.75 -17.11
CA HIS A 335 -15.61 38.05 -15.75
C HIS A 335 -15.12 39.40 -15.21
N MET A 336 -14.24 40.13 -15.91
CA MET A 336 -13.71 41.42 -15.45
C MET A 336 -14.72 42.57 -15.54
N ALA A 337 -14.52 43.59 -14.70
CA ALA A 337 -15.27 44.84 -14.63
C ALA A 337 -14.52 45.98 -15.32
N ASP A 338 -13.19 46.06 -15.18
CA ASP A 338 -12.35 47.07 -15.80
C ASP A 338 -12.31 46.85 -17.31
N THR A 339 -13.06 47.67 -18.06
CA THR A 339 -13.06 47.62 -19.53
C THR A 339 -11.69 47.86 -20.15
N GLY A 340 -10.84 48.70 -19.55
CA GLY A 340 -9.52 49.06 -20.04
C GLY A 340 -8.47 47.98 -19.83
N LYS A 341 -8.46 47.29 -18.67
CA LYS A 341 -7.63 46.09 -18.45
C LYS A 341 -8.12 44.94 -19.34
N ARG A 342 -9.45 44.71 -19.41
CA ARG A 342 -10.05 43.69 -20.29
C ARG A 342 -9.69 43.90 -21.76
N GLN A 343 -9.77 45.13 -22.25
CA GLN A 343 -9.43 45.44 -23.64
C GLN A 343 -7.93 45.25 -23.89
N ARG A 344 -7.05 45.69 -22.96
CA ARG A 344 -5.59 45.43 -23.05
C ARG A 344 -5.24 43.94 -23.09
N ILE A 345 -5.94 43.07 -22.38
CA ILE A 345 -5.74 41.61 -22.45
C ILE A 345 -6.04 41.07 -23.86
N ARG A 346 -7.02 41.65 -24.56
CA ARG A 346 -7.40 41.28 -25.93
C ARG A 346 -6.45 41.87 -26.97
N ASP A 347 -6.19 43.17 -26.90
CA ASP A 347 -5.38 43.90 -27.90
C ASP A 347 -3.90 43.50 -27.87
N HIS A 348 -3.38 43.13 -26.69
CA HIS A 348 -2.01 42.67 -26.51
C HIS A 348 -1.93 41.15 -26.28
N ALA A 349 -2.95 40.39 -26.69
CA ALA A 349 -2.91 38.93 -26.66
C ALA A 349 -1.68 38.39 -27.42
N THR A 350 -0.89 37.54 -26.78
CA THR A 350 0.31 36.92 -27.35
C THR A 350 0.07 35.43 -27.61
N THR A 351 0.90 34.54 -27.07
CA THR A 351 0.86 33.10 -27.39
C THR A 351 0.40 32.29 -26.19
N SER A 352 -0.79 31.71 -26.27
CA SER A 352 -1.39 30.87 -25.23
C SER A 352 -0.67 29.53 -25.08
N GLY A 353 -0.40 29.10 -23.85
CA GLY A 353 0.23 27.80 -23.55
C GLY A 353 1.62 27.60 -24.15
N GLN A 354 2.37 28.67 -24.42
CA GLN A 354 3.75 28.60 -24.90
C GLN A 354 4.71 28.00 -23.87
N TYR A 355 4.45 28.27 -22.58
CA TYR A 355 5.25 27.81 -21.44
C TYR A 355 4.79 26.46 -20.87
N ASP A 356 3.65 25.95 -21.32
CA ASP A 356 3.18 24.63 -20.95
C ASP A 356 4.02 23.58 -21.67
N VAL A 357 4.36 22.49 -20.99
CA VAL A 357 5.17 21.41 -21.56
C VAL A 357 4.48 20.07 -21.29
N PHE A 358 4.25 19.32 -22.36
CA PHE A 358 3.59 18.02 -22.38
C PHE A 358 4.52 16.98 -23.00
N GLN A 359 4.38 15.72 -22.59
CA GLN A 359 5.08 14.60 -23.22
C GLN A 359 4.34 14.15 -24.47
N MET A 360 5.07 13.86 -25.54
CA MET A 360 4.53 13.41 -26.82
C MET A 360 4.50 11.87 -26.90
N PRO A 361 3.32 11.23 -26.89
CA PRO A 361 3.21 9.80 -27.15
C PRO A 361 3.83 9.43 -28.52
N PRO A 362 4.65 8.37 -28.62
CA PRO A 362 5.21 7.93 -29.91
C PRO A 362 4.14 7.65 -30.96
N ALA A 363 2.98 7.10 -30.55
CA ALA A 363 1.84 6.88 -31.43
C ALA A 363 1.25 8.19 -32.01
N LEU A 364 1.11 9.24 -31.19
CA LEU A 364 0.66 10.55 -31.67
C LEU A 364 1.70 11.18 -32.60
N ARG A 365 2.99 11.02 -32.28
CA ARG A 365 4.12 11.46 -33.11
C ARG A 365 4.08 10.84 -34.52
N ALA A 366 3.89 9.52 -34.59
CA ALA A 366 3.78 8.79 -35.84
C ALA A 366 2.52 9.18 -36.63
N ALA A 367 1.37 9.32 -35.97
CA ALA A 367 0.13 9.75 -36.60
C ALA A 367 0.23 11.18 -37.15
N LEU A 368 0.86 12.10 -36.40
CA LEU A 368 1.15 13.46 -36.85
C LEU A 368 2.13 13.48 -38.04
N ALA A 369 3.17 12.65 -38.03
CA ALA A 369 4.09 12.52 -39.15
C ALA A 369 3.38 12.01 -40.42
N ALA A 370 2.50 11.02 -40.31
CA ALA A 370 1.71 10.50 -41.42
C ALA A 370 0.81 11.59 -42.05
N VAL A 371 -0.02 12.27 -41.25
CA VAL A 371 -0.89 13.35 -41.76
C VAL A 371 -0.13 14.61 -42.19
N SER A 372 1.16 14.72 -41.85
CA SER A 372 2.01 15.81 -42.32
C SER A 372 2.40 15.69 -43.79
N ALA A 373 2.42 14.47 -44.35
CA ALA A 373 2.84 14.24 -45.73
C ALA A 373 2.03 15.11 -46.70
N ASP A 374 0.70 15.09 -46.54
CA ASP A 374 -0.30 15.72 -47.42
C ASP A 374 -0.46 17.23 -47.23
N LEU A 375 0.27 17.85 -46.29
CA LEU A 375 0.16 19.29 -46.03
C LEU A 375 0.98 20.12 -47.04
N SER A 376 0.42 21.26 -47.43
CA SER A 376 1.14 22.31 -48.18
C SER A 376 2.32 22.90 -47.37
N HIS A 377 3.26 23.57 -48.04
CA HIS A 377 4.41 24.20 -47.38
C HIS A 377 3.99 25.25 -46.33
N ASP A 378 3.02 26.10 -46.67
CA ASP A 378 2.43 27.08 -45.75
C ASP A 378 1.76 26.42 -44.54
N GLU A 379 0.95 25.37 -44.75
CA GLU A 379 0.36 24.62 -43.64
C GLU A 379 1.42 23.96 -42.75
N LYS A 380 2.48 23.40 -43.35
CA LYS A 380 3.62 22.82 -42.61
C LYS A 380 4.31 23.87 -41.73
N GLN A 381 4.44 25.10 -42.21
CA GLN A 381 5.00 26.20 -41.41
C GLN A 381 4.02 26.64 -40.30
N ARG A 382 2.75 26.91 -40.64
CA ARG A 382 1.71 27.38 -39.71
C ARG A 382 1.40 26.39 -38.59
N LEU A 383 1.43 25.09 -38.87
CA LEU A 383 1.18 24.00 -37.92
C LEU A 383 2.45 23.44 -37.29
N GLY A 384 3.63 24.01 -37.58
CA GLY A 384 4.88 23.66 -36.91
C GLY A 384 5.55 22.36 -37.38
N PHE A 385 5.04 21.72 -38.42
CA PHE A 385 5.66 20.54 -39.03
C PHE A 385 7.03 20.87 -39.65
N TYR A 386 7.16 22.03 -40.31
CA TYR A 386 8.41 22.50 -40.91
C TYR A 386 9.56 22.62 -39.89
N HIS A 387 9.26 23.02 -38.66
CA HIS A 387 10.24 23.15 -37.56
C HIS A 387 10.39 21.87 -36.71
N GLY A 388 9.84 20.75 -37.20
CA GLY A 388 9.92 19.44 -36.54
C GLY A 388 9.22 19.36 -35.18
N TYR A 389 8.30 20.26 -34.82
CA TYR A 389 7.64 20.22 -33.50
C TYR A 389 6.87 18.92 -33.26
N HIS A 390 6.33 18.34 -34.32
CA HIS A 390 5.66 17.03 -34.32
C HIS A 390 6.58 15.82 -34.10
N LEU A 391 7.91 16.00 -34.11
CA LEU A 391 8.91 14.93 -33.90
C LEU A 391 9.55 14.97 -32.49
N ARG A 392 9.31 16.03 -31.72
CA ARG A 392 9.92 16.25 -30.40
C ARG A 392 9.23 15.42 -29.32
N ASP A 393 9.98 15.00 -28.32
CA ASP A 393 9.48 14.32 -27.12
C ASP A 393 8.64 15.23 -26.23
N ARG A 394 8.97 16.53 -26.23
CA ARG A 394 8.27 17.56 -25.46
C ARG A 394 7.64 18.59 -26.40
N VAL A 395 6.39 18.93 -26.13
CA VAL A 395 5.57 19.84 -26.95
C VAL A 395 4.82 20.84 -26.08
N SER A 396 4.55 22.04 -26.60
CA SER A 396 3.73 23.05 -25.93
C SER A 396 2.27 23.02 -26.35
N ARG A 397 1.38 23.56 -25.52
CA ARG A 397 -0.07 23.54 -25.77
C ARG A 397 -0.44 24.18 -27.10
N VAL A 398 0.32 25.21 -27.52
CA VAL A 398 0.23 25.90 -28.81
C VAL A 398 0.06 24.92 -29.98
N TRP A 399 0.88 23.87 -30.01
CA TRP A 399 0.91 22.93 -31.13
C TRP A 399 -0.16 21.86 -30.99
N LEU A 400 -0.36 21.33 -29.77
CA LEU A 400 -1.44 20.38 -29.47
C LEU A 400 -2.82 20.98 -29.82
N ASP A 401 -3.10 22.22 -29.42
CA ASP A 401 -4.37 22.90 -29.70
C ASP A 401 -4.53 23.20 -31.22
N ARG A 402 -3.45 23.58 -31.92
CA ARG A 402 -3.45 23.75 -33.39
C ARG A 402 -3.73 22.43 -34.12
N TRP A 403 -3.12 21.33 -33.70
CA TRP A 403 -3.32 20.02 -34.31
C TRP A 403 -4.71 19.45 -33.98
N ALA A 404 -5.21 19.59 -32.76
CA ALA A 404 -6.58 19.17 -32.40
C ALA A 404 -7.63 19.89 -33.25
N LYS A 405 -7.43 21.19 -33.52
CA LYS A 405 -8.31 21.96 -34.42
C LYS A 405 -8.22 21.54 -35.88
N ARG A 406 -7.04 21.11 -36.36
CA ARG A 406 -6.81 20.72 -37.77
C ARG A 406 -7.10 19.25 -38.08
N PHE A 407 -6.96 18.37 -37.09
CA PHE A 407 -7.07 16.92 -37.21
C PHE A 407 -8.02 16.35 -36.13
N PRO A 408 -9.35 16.49 -36.29
CA PRO A 408 -10.31 15.98 -35.31
C PRO A 408 -10.17 14.48 -35.03
N ALA A 409 -9.73 13.69 -36.01
CA ALA A 409 -9.44 12.26 -35.86
C ALA A 409 -8.32 11.94 -34.84
N LEU A 410 -7.45 12.91 -34.52
CA LEU A 410 -6.38 12.77 -33.52
C LEU A 410 -6.77 13.35 -32.15
N ALA A 411 -7.99 13.88 -31.99
CA ALA A 411 -8.39 14.66 -30.82
C ALA A 411 -8.21 13.89 -29.50
N ASP A 412 -8.52 12.60 -29.43
CA ASP A 412 -8.37 11.81 -28.21
C ASP A 412 -6.93 11.41 -27.91
N SER A 413 -6.09 11.19 -28.93
CA SER A 413 -4.65 11.01 -28.74
C SER A 413 -4.00 12.30 -28.23
N ILE A 414 -4.45 13.46 -28.71
CA ILE A 414 -4.03 14.78 -28.23
C ILE A 414 -4.55 15.04 -26.81
N ARG A 415 -5.79 14.65 -26.51
CA ARG A 415 -6.38 14.71 -25.16
C ARG A 415 -5.59 13.88 -24.15
N PHE A 416 -5.13 12.69 -24.56
CA PHE A 416 -4.25 11.85 -23.76
C PHE A 416 -2.87 12.50 -23.58
N ALA A 417 -2.23 13.00 -24.64
CA ALA A 417 -0.98 13.77 -24.53
C ALA A 417 -1.12 14.97 -23.58
N ARG A 418 -2.30 15.62 -23.55
CA ARG A 418 -2.62 16.70 -22.59
C ARG A 418 -2.70 16.26 -21.13
N THR A 419 -2.78 14.97 -20.82
CA THR A 419 -2.66 14.48 -19.44
C THR A 419 -1.21 14.22 -19.01
N LEU A 420 -0.26 14.13 -19.94
CA LEU A 420 1.11 13.71 -19.67
C LEU A 420 2.03 14.90 -19.42
N ARG A 421 2.49 15.09 -18.18
CA ARG A 421 3.40 16.18 -17.81
C ARG A 421 4.81 15.69 -17.50
N PRO A 422 5.82 16.05 -18.32
CA PRO A 422 7.21 15.66 -18.09
C PRO A 422 7.69 16.07 -16.70
N VAL A 423 8.51 15.22 -16.09
CA VAL A 423 9.17 15.52 -14.83
C VAL A 423 10.18 16.66 -15.06
N GLY A 424 10.22 17.61 -14.13
CA GLY A 424 11.04 18.82 -14.23
C GLY A 424 12.13 18.88 -13.16
N LYS A 425 11.79 18.58 -11.91
CA LYS A 425 12.70 18.56 -10.76
C LYS A 425 12.28 17.47 -9.79
N ILE A 426 13.24 16.81 -9.16
CA ILE A 426 13.01 15.88 -8.05
C ILE A 426 13.77 16.43 -6.84
N GLU A 427 13.11 16.46 -5.69
CA GLU A 427 13.67 16.91 -4.41
C GLU A 427 13.53 15.78 -3.38
N ARG A 428 14.59 15.50 -2.62
CA ARG A 428 14.64 14.48 -1.56
C ARG A 428 14.96 15.15 -0.21
N ASP A 429 14.98 14.38 0.87
CA ASP A 429 15.37 14.82 2.22
C ASP A 429 14.56 16.03 2.71
N LEU A 430 13.24 15.98 2.50
CA LEU A 430 12.35 17.10 2.78
C LEU A 430 12.10 17.25 4.28
N SER A 431 12.09 18.50 4.76
CA SER A 431 11.81 18.83 6.15
C SER A 431 10.30 19.00 6.43
N LEU A 432 9.43 18.07 5.99
CA LEU A 432 7.98 18.10 6.23
C LEU A 432 7.56 17.15 7.36
N PRO A 433 6.40 17.36 8.03
CA PRO A 433 5.95 16.48 9.10
C PRO A 433 5.81 15.03 8.62
N GLU A 434 6.28 14.08 9.43
CA GLU A 434 6.44 12.67 9.03
C GLU A 434 5.09 11.91 8.93
N THR A 435 3.96 12.53 9.31
CA THR A 435 2.61 11.93 9.24
C THR A 435 1.97 12.14 7.87
N PHE A 436 1.95 11.09 7.05
CA PHE A 436 1.39 11.04 5.69
C PHE A 436 0.04 10.27 5.66
N TYR A 437 -0.72 10.38 4.56
CA TYR A 437 -2.13 9.95 4.44
C TYR A 437 -2.39 9.10 3.19
N ASP A 438 -3.31 8.14 3.27
CA ASP A 438 -3.66 7.21 2.17
C ASP A 438 -5.18 6.89 2.17
N PHE A 439 -5.72 6.49 1.02
CA PHE A 439 -7.13 6.17 0.79
C PHE A 439 -7.27 4.84 0.03
N THR A 440 -8.03 3.90 0.58
CA THR A 440 -8.49 2.74 -0.20
C THR A 440 -9.74 3.13 -0.99
N VAL A 441 -9.76 2.89 -2.29
CA VAL A 441 -10.81 3.35 -3.22
C VAL A 441 -11.60 2.17 -3.78
N GLU A 442 -12.90 2.33 -3.98
CA GLU A 442 -13.73 1.29 -4.60
C GLU A 442 -13.27 1.00 -6.02
N ARG A 443 -13.04 -0.28 -6.35
CA ARG A 443 -12.63 -0.78 -7.68
C ARG A 443 -11.28 -0.25 -8.23
N HIS A 444 -10.61 0.67 -7.56
CA HIS A 444 -9.30 1.20 -7.96
C HIS A 444 -8.28 1.12 -6.85
N ASN A 445 -7.04 0.84 -7.25
CA ASN A 445 -5.89 0.83 -6.36
C ASN A 445 -5.13 2.17 -6.42
N ASN A 446 -5.81 3.24 -6.84
CA ASN A 446 -5.24 4.57 -6.99
C ASN A 446 -6.25 5.68 -6.69
N TYR A 447 -5.73 6.87 -6.40
CA TYR A 447 -6.46 8.13 -6.29
C TYR A 447 -5.63 9.28 -6.86
N LEU A 448 -6.21 10.48 -6.95
CA LEU A 448 -5.53 11.69 -7.40
C LEU A 448 -5.08 12.58 -6.24
N ALA A 449 -3.79 12.90 -6.20
CA ALA A 449 -3.16 13.74 -5.19
C ALA A 449 -2.04 14.62 -5.75
N GLY A 450 -1.82 15.80 -5.17
CA GLY A 450 -0.71 16.68 -5.50
C GLY A 450 -0.95 18.13 -5.07
N ASN A 451 0.11 18.94 -5.10
CA ASN A 451 0.04 20.39 -4.94
C ASN A 451 0.35 21.08 -6.27
N HIS A 452 -0.23 22.24 -6.55
CA HIS A 452 -0.18 22.90 -7.86
C HIS A 452 -0.76 22.06 -9.03
N GLY A 453 -1.49 20.97 -8.75
CA GLY A 453 -2.02 20.01 -9.73
C GLY A 453 -2.28 18.64 -9.06
N LEU A 454 -2.81 17.66 -9.78
CA LEU A 454 -3.13 16.33 -9.23
C LEU A 454 -2.56 15.19 -10.10
N ALA A 455 -1.94 14.17 -9.49
CA ALA A 455 -1.30 12.99 -10.10
C ALA A 455 -1.71 11.66 -9.40
N VAL A 456 -1.35 10.50 -9.96
CA VAL A 456 -1.89 9.15 -9.62
C VAL A 456 -0.90 8.25 -8.82
N ILE A 457 -1.40 7.39 -7.91
CA ILE A 457 -0.67 6.83 -6.73
C ILE A 457 -1.05 5.35 -6.34
N HIS A 458 -0.20 4.47 -5.72
CA HIS A 458 -0.37 2.98 -5.60
C HIS A 458 0.40 2.14 -4.48
N ASN A 459 0.53 0.76 -4.53
CA ASN A 459 0.31 -0.14 -3.35
C ASN A 459 1.00 -1.60 -3.14
N CYS A 460 1.90 -1.94 -2.16
CA CYS A 460 2.16 -3.28 -1.42
C CYS A 460 2.54 -4.74 -2.01
N GLY A 461 2.24 -5.92 -1.35
CA GLY A 461 2.91 -7.29 -1.52
C GLY A 461 2.10 -8.65 -1.38
N ILE A 462 2.70 -9.82 -1.78
CA ILE A 462 2.02 -11.03 -2.40
C ILE A 462 2.74 -12.41 -2.14
N GLY A 463 2.10 -13.58 -2.35
CA GLY A 463 2.73 -14.94 -2.42
C GLY A 463 2.52 -15.67 -3.77
N TYR A 464 3.44 -16.55 -4.19
CA TYR A 464 3.61 -17.06 -5.57
C TYR A 464 3.99 -18.55 -5.61
N GLU A 465 3.50 -19.31 -6.61
CA GLU A 465 4.06 -20.63 -7.01
C GLU A 465 4.68 -20.53 -8.41
N HIS A 466 5.86 -21.12 -8.61
CA HIS A 466 6.59 -21.03 -9.88
C HIS A 466 6.85 -22.39 -10.57
N SER A 467 6.62 -23.51 -9.90
CA SER A 467 6.84 -24.86 -10.45
C SER A 467 5.81 -25.30 -11.50
N THR A 468 4.73 -24.55 -11.71
CA THR A 468 3.83 -24.69 -12.86
C THR A 468 4.44 -24.20 -14.19
N LEU A 469 5.56 -23.48 -14.15
CA LEU A 469 6.31 -23.05 -15.35
C LEU A 469 7.21 -24.17 -15.89
N ARG A 470 7.34 -24.23 -17.24
CA ARG A 470 8.15 -25.24 -17.94
C ARG A 470 9.61 -25.22 -17.50
N PRO A 471 10.27 -26.38 -17.33
CA PRO A 471 11.64 -26.48 -16.84
C PRO A 471 12.66 -25.98 -17.88
N ARG A 472 13.80 -25.47 -17.40
CA ARG A 472 14.89 -24.95 -18.21
C ARG A 472 15.33 -25.94 -19.28
N GLY A 473 15.48 -25.47 -20.51
CA GLY A 473 15.85 -26.33 -21.64
C GLY A 473 14.71 -27.20 -22.20
N ALA A 474 13.47 -27.10 -21.70
CA ALA A 474 12.31 -27.67 -22.39
C ALA A 474 12.05 -26.94 -23.72
N TYR A 475 11.67 -27.71 -24.75
CA TYR A 475 11.36 -27.19 -26.07
C TYR A 475 10.00 -26.47 -26.10
N VAL A 476 9.90 -25.43 -26.93
CA VAL A 476 8.70 -24.61 -27.13
C VAL A 476 8.30 -24.67 -28.59
N SER A 477 7.38 -25.59 -28.92
CA SER A 477 7.00 -25.93 -30.30
C SER A 477 6.48 -24.75 -31.14
N GLY A 478 5.81 -23.78 -30.51
CA GLY A 478 5.33 -22.57 -31.19
C GLY A 478 6.42 -21.53 -31.50
N ALA A 479 7.60 -21.63 -30.89
CA ALA A 479 8.70 -20.66 -31.03
C ALA A 479 9.98 -21.26 -31.65
N GLY A 480 10.07 -22.60 -31.78
CA GLY A 480 11.28 -23.29 -32.26
C GLY A 480 12.48 -23.17 -31.32
N ALA A 481 12.25 -22.81 -30.05
CA ALA A 481 13.28 -22.42 -29.08
C ALA A 481 13.16 -23.19 -27.75
N TYR A 482 14.14 -22.98 -26.87
CA TYR A 482 14.18 -23.58 -25.53
C TYR A 482 13.89 -22.53 -24.44
N THR A 483 13.18 -22.92 -23.38
CA THR A 483 12.85 -21.99 -22.27
C THR A 483 14.01 -21.77 -21.29
N SER A 484 14.06 -20.59 -20.68
CA SER A 484 15.01 -20.20 -19.62
C SER A 484 14.69 -20.81 -18.24
N GLY A 485 13.50 -21.37 -18.06
CA GLY A 485 13.05 -22.02 -16.82
C GLY A 485 12.55 -21.05 -15.73
N PRO A 486 11.92 -21.57 -14.66
CA PRO A 486 11.11 -20.77 -13.74
C PRO A 486 11.92 -19.74 -12.93
N LEU A 487 13.15 -20.08 -12.54
CA LEU A 487 13.99 -19.20 -11.73
C LEU A 487 14.29 -17.87 -12.45
N SER A 488 14.42 -17.89 -13.78
CA SER A 488 14.62 -16.66 -14.56
C SER A 488 13.43 -15.69 -14.49
N PHE A 489 12.21 -16.20 -14.30
CA PHE A 489 11.05 -15.38 -14.00
C PHE A 489 11.05 -14.93 -12.54
N MET A 490 11.44 -15.80 -11.60
CA MET A 490 11.61 -15.41 -10.19
C MET A 490 12.60 -14.27 -10.02
N ASP A 491 13.70 -14.25 -10.78
CA ASP A 491 14.67 -13.17 -10.77
C ASP A 491 14.03 -11.82 -11.19
N ILE A 492 13.11 -11.82 -12.16
CA ILE A 492 12.30 -10.63 -12.52
C ILE A 492 11.39 -10.22 -11.37
N PHE A 493 10.70 -11.16 -10.71
CA PHE A 493 9.83 -10.86 -9.57
C PHE A 493 10.60 -10.36 -8.33
N ASP A 494 11.81 -10.89 -8.10
CA ASP A 494 12.72 -10.43 -7.03
C ASP A 494 13.20 -9.01 -7.31
N LYS A 495 13.61 -8.71 -8.55
CA LYS A 495 13.97 -7.33 -8.94
C LYS A 495 12.78 -6.38 -8.87
N MET A 496 11.61 -6.79 -9.34
CA MET A 496 10.38 -6.00 -9.23
C MET A 496 10.04 -5.70 -7.75
N CYS A 497 10.09 -6.69 -6.86
CA CYS A 497 9.82 -6.46 -5.45
C CYS A 497 10.95 -5.69 -4.75
N PHE A 498 12.20 -5.89 -5.14
CA PHE A 498 13.35 -5.16 -4.60
C PHE A 498 13.22 -3.67 -4.94
N THR A 499 12.94 -3.38 -6.21
CA THR A 499 12.44 -2.08 -6.68
C THR A 499 11.35 -1.59 -5.75
N VAL A 500 10.20 -2.26 -5.65
CA VAL A 500 9.06 -1.80 -4.80
C VAL A 500 9.43 -1.57 -3.32
N SER A 501 10.46 -2.21 -2.76
CA SER A 501 10.74 -2.24 -1.31
C SER A 501 11.85 -1.33 -0.81
N SER A 502 12.85 -1.04 -1.65
CA SER A 502 14.13 -0.34 -1.38
C SER A 502 14.08 1.12 -0.88
N ALA A 503 13.31 1.47 0.16
CA ALA A 503 13.45 2.81 0.77
C ALA A 503 13.56 2.87 2.30
N GLY A 504 14.00 1.78 2.94
CA GLY A 504 14.27 1.75 4.38
C GLY A 504 14.06 0.35 4.95
N GLY A 505 14.49 0.10 6.19
CA GLY A 505 14.88 -1.21 6.75
C GLY A 505 13.86 -2.36 6.86
N ARG A 506 12.75 -2.38 6.12
CA ARG A 506 11.86 -3.54 5.97
C ARG A 506 11.91 -4.03 4.52
N ARG A 507 12.44 -5.25 4.32
CA ARG A 507 12.50 -5.94 3.02
C ARG A 507 11.08 -6.21 2.49
N GLY A 508 10.93 -6.31 1.18
CA GLY A 508 9.73 -6.86 0.57
C GLY A 508 9.57 -8.31 1.00
N ALA A 509 8.34 -8.72 1.29
CA ALA A 509 8.02 -10.07 1.71
C ALA A 509 7.15 -10.75 0.64
N GLN A 510 7.80 -11.55 -0.21
CA GLN A 510 7.14 -12.48 -1.12
C GLN A 510 7.27 -13.91 -0.58
N MET A 511 6.29 -14.78 -0.83
CA MET A 511 6.49 -16.23 -0.74
C MET A 511 6.79 -16.79 -2.13
N GLY A 512 7.85 -17.60 -2.28
CA GLY A 512 8.12 -18.37 -3.48
C GLY A 512 8.01 -19.85 -3.17
N THR A 513 6.96 -20.52 -3.64
CA THR A 513 6.80 -21.96 -3.49
C THR A 513 7.22 -22.73 -4.75
N PHE A 514 7.76 -23.94 -4.54
CA PHE A 514 8.28 -24.78 -5.62
C PHE A 514 8.14 -26.27 -5.34
N ASP A 515 7.74 -27.06 -6.35
CA ASP A 515 7.53 -28.50 -6.25
C ASP A 515 8.84 -29.29 -6.09
N VAL A 516 8.86 -30.24 -5.14
CA VAL A 516 10.01 -31.14 -4.94
C VAL A 516 10.24 -32.12 -6.10
N GLY A 517 9.24 -32.33 -6.96
CA GLY A 517 9.31 -33.13 -8.17
C GLY A 517 9.69 -32.37 -9.44
N HIS A 518 9.86 -31.03 -9.40
CA HIS A 518 10.17 -30.24 -10.60
C HIS A 518 11.63 -30.41 -11.06
N PRO A 519 11.94 -30.48 -12.37
CA PRO A 519 13.32 -30.64 -12.86
C PRO A 519 14.33 -29.60 -12.38
N ASP A 520 13.91 -28.34 -12.17
CA ASP A 520 14.79 -27.25 -11.75
C ASP A 520 14.85 -27.07 -10.22
N VAL A 521 14.22 -27.96 -9.43
CA VAL A 521 14.18 -27.86 -7.95
C VAL A 521 15.58 -27.78 -7.32
N MET A 522 16.57 -28.45 -7.94
CA MET A 522 17.96 -28.42 -7.49
C MET A 522 18.62 -27.04 -7.64
N GLU A 523 18.20 -26.24 -8.62
CA GLU A 523 18.61 -24.83 -8.73
C GLU A 523 17.85 -23.98 -7.70
N PHE A 524 16.53 -24.21 -7.52
CA PHE A 524 15.71 -23.49 -6.53
C PHE A 524 16.25 -23.62 -5.09
N ILE A 525 16.54 -24.84 -4.63
CA ILE A 525 17.10 -25.11 -3.29
C ILE A 525 18.41 -24.34 -3.06
N ARG A 526 19.18 -24.09 -4.14
CA ARG A 526 20.50 -23.45 -4.07
C ARG A 526 20.45 -21.95 -4.36
N ALA A 527 19.32 -21.40 -4.76
CA ALA A 527 19.23 -20.04 -5.30
C ALA A 527 19.77 -18.96 -4.35
N LYS A 528 19.48 -19.08 -3.04
CA LYS A 528 19.99 -18.14 -2.02
C LYS A 528 21.45 -18.33 -1.60
N ARG A 529 22.12 -19.40 -2.05
CA ARG A 529 23.59 -19.54 -1.91
C ARG A 529 24.32 -18.57 -2.85
N GLU A 530 23.65 -18.08 -3.89
CA GLU A 530 24.14 -17.02 -4.75
C GLU A 530 23.89 -15.65 -4.09
N SER A 531 24.96 -14.99 -3.65
CA SER A 531 24.88 -13.70 -2.95
C SER A 531 24.17 -12.65 -3.81
N GLY A 532 22.99 -12.20 -3.36
CA GLY A 532 22.21 -11.13 -4.02
C GLY A 532 20.94 -11.61 -4.71
N ARG A 533 20.70 -12.91 -4.79
CA ARG A 533 19.62 -13.52 -5.58
C ARG A 533 18.42 -13.94 -4.73
N LEU A 534 17.20 -13.72 -5.26
CA LEU A 534 15.91 -14.00 -4.60
C LEU A 534 15.81 -13.45 -3.16
N ARG A 535 16.36 -12.25 -2.91
CA ARG A 535 16.43 -11.62 -1.57
C ARG A 535 15.07 -11.14 -1.04
N GLN A 536 14.06 -10.91 -1.88
CA GLN A 536 12.71 -10.50 -1.46
C GLN A 536 11.73 -11.67 -1.28
N PHE A 537 12.12 -12.87 -1.69
CA PHE A 537 11.35 -14.08 -1.46
C PHE A 537 11.78 -14.76 -0.16
N ASN A 538 10.82 -15.23 0.64
CA ASN A 538 10.99 -16.42 1.46
C ASN A 538 10.77 -17.63 0.52
N LEU A 539 11.71 -18.57 0.48
CA LEU A 539 11.61 -19.76 -0.38
C LEU A 539 11.07 -20.94 0.42
N SER A 540 10.12 -21.70 -0.14
CA SER A 540 9.62 -22.93 0.47
C SER A 540 9.38 -24.03 -0.56
N LEU A 541 9.71 -25.27 -0.19
CA LEU A 541 9.39 -26.44 -0.98
C LEU A 541 8.01 -26.99 -0.66
N LEU A 542 7.31 -27.40 -1.71
CA LEU A 542 6.07 -28.14 -1.68
C LEU A 542 6.46 -29.63 -1.65
N ILE A 543 6.50 -30.16 -0.42
CA ILE A 543 6.95 -31.50 -0.09
C ILE A 543 5.75 -32.45 -0.11
N THR A 544 5.86 -33.53 -0.88
CA THR A 544 4.83 -34.57 -1.01
C THR A 544 5.09 -35.74 -0.06
N ASP A 545 4.03 -36.47 0.29
CA ASP A 545 4.11 -37.73 1.04
C ASP A 545 4.89 -38.78 0.24
N GLU A 546 4.76 -38.78 -1.11
CA GLU A 546 5.54 -39.62 -2.03
C GLU A 546 7.05 -39.43 -1.83
N PHE A 547 7.50 -38.18 -1.69
CA PHE A 547 8.92 -37.86 -1.49
C PHE A 547 9.42 -38.33 -0.12
N ILE A 548 8.67 -38.06 0.97
CA ILE A 548 9.05 -38.49 2.31
C ILE A 548 9.13 -40.02 2.41
N GLN A 549 8.18 -40.75 1.82
CA GLN A 549 8.23 -42.20 1.70
C GLN A 549 9.50 -42.66 0.96
N ALA A 550 9.81 -42.05 -0.19
CA ALA A 550 11.02 -42.38 -0.95
C ALA A 550 12.33 -42.11 -0.18
N VAL A 551 12.38 -41.06 0.65
CA VAL A 551 13.53 -40.75 1.52
C VAL A 551 13.71 -41.81 2.61
N ARG A 552 12.63 -42.21 3.29
CA ARG A 552 12.65 -43.26 4.32
C ARG A 552 13.14 -44.60 3.74
N GLU A 553 12.56 -45.00 2.62
CA GLU A 553 12.78 -46.30 1.97
C GLU A 553 14.01 -46.35 1.04
N ASP A 554 14.77 -45.25 0.93
CA ASP A 554 15.94 -45.10 0.03
C ASP A 554 15.63 -45.36 -1.46
N ARG A 555 14.45 -44.95 -1.91
CA ARG A 555 14.03 -45.09 -3.32
C ARG A 555 14.62 -43.99 -4.20
N GLU A 556 14.59 -44.24 -5.51
CA GLU A 556 14.84 -43.20 -6.49
C GLU A 556 13.69 -42.18 -6.55
N TRP A 557 14.06 -40.90 -6.70
CA TRP A 557 13.18 -39.78 -6.94
C TRP A 557 13.24 -39.34 -8.40
N LYS A 558 12.08 -39.18 -9.02
CA LYS A 558 11.92 -38.81 -10.43
C LYS A 558 11.50 -37.35 -10.54
N LEU A 559 12.36 -36.54 -11.18
CA LEU A 559 12.06 -35.16 -11.53
C LEU A 559 11.36 -35.13 -12.89
N SER A 560 10.17 -34.55 -12.91
CA SER A 560 9.21 -34.71 -14.00
C SER A 560 8.39 -33.46 -14.25
N PHE A 561 7.96 -33.24 -15.49
CA PHE A 561 7.05 -32.15 -15.84
C PHE A 561 5.91 -32.64 -16.76
N PRO A 562 4.68 -32.10 -16.65
CA PRO A 562 3.55 -32.50 -17.50
C PRO A 562 3.81 -32.52 -19.00
N LEU A 563 3.21 -33.51 -19.66
CA LEU A 563 3.19 -33.67 -21.12
C LEU A 563 1.93 -33.02 -21.69
N THR A 564 2.07 -32.06 -22.61
CA THR A 564 0.91 -31.45 -23.27
C THR A 564 0.32 -32.38 -24.34
N HIS A 565 -0.97 -32.20 -24.63
CA HIS A 565 -1.62 -32.90 -25.76
C HIS A 565 -0.89 -32.69 -27.09
N LYS A 566 -0.29 -31.52 -27.33
CA LYS A 566 0.47 -31.23 -28.55
C LYS A 566 1.76 -32.03 -28.65
N GLU A 567 2.47 -32.23 -27.54
CA GLU A 567 3.68 -33.06 -27.48
C GLU A 567 3.31 -34.55 -27.61
N TYR A 568 2.21 -34.98 -26.98
CA TYR A 568 1.69 -36.34 -27.13
C TYR A 568 1.27 -36.68 -28.56
N GLU A 569 0.50 -35.82 -29.25
CA GLU A 569 0.08 -36.11 -30.63
C GLU A 569 1.24 -36.09 -31.64
N ALA A 570 2.31 -35.33 -31.35
CA ALA A 570 3.50 -35.25 -32.21
C ALA A 570 4.42 -36.48 -32.08
N GLU A 571 4.64 -36.98 -30.86
CA GLU A 571 5.58 -38.09 -30.59
C GLU A 571 4.89 -39.46 -30.43
N LYS A 572 3.59 -39.47 -30.09
CA LYS A 572 2.78 -40.65 -29.67
C LYS A 572 3.54 -41.61 -28.75
N PRO A 573 4.08 -41.10 -27.63
CA PRO A 573 4.92 -41.89 -26.74
C PRO A 573 4.12 -42.96 -25.97
N ASP A 574 4.76 -44.08 -25.68
CA ASP A 574 4.21 -45.08 -24.76
C ASP A 574 4.25 -44.56 -23.31
N LEU A 575 3.09 -44.13 -22.81
CA LEU A 575 2.92 -43.63 -21.45
C LEU A 575 3.02 -44.72 -20.37
N ASN A 576 3.18 -45.99 -20.76
CA ASN A 576 3.45 -47.10 -19.83
C ASN A 576 4.95 -47.32 -19.58
N ASP A 577 5.84 -46.66 -20.32
CA ASP A 577 7.28 -46.68 -20.05
C ASP A 577 7.61 -45.89 -18.78
N ALA A 578 7.56 -46.58 -17.65
CA ALA A 578 7.80 -46.03 -16.31
C ALA A 578 9.21 -45.41 -16.12
N ASN A 579 10.13 -45.57 -17.06
CA ASN A 579 11.44 -44.92 -17.06
C ASN A 579 11.41 -43.54 -17.73
N LYS A 580 10.42 -43.28 -18.59
CA LYS A 580 10.26 -42.01 -19.33
C LYS A 580 9.04 -41.19 -18.89
N TYR A 581 7.98 -41.84 -18.42
CA TYR A 581 6.74 -41.20 -18.02
C TYR A 581 6.25 -41.72 -16.66
N LEU A 582 5.50 -40.88 -15.95
CA LEU A 582 4.78 -41.24 -14.73
C LEU A 582 3.49 -40.44 -14.63
N TRP A 583 2.53 -40.95 -13.88
CA TRP A 583 1.27 -40.26 -13.60
C TRP A 583 1.34 -39.56 -12.24
N ARG A 584 1.01 -38.27 -12.17
CA ARG A 584 1.06 -37.47 -10.93
C ARG A 584 -0.19 -36.63 -10.75
N GLU A 585 -0.49 -36.26 -9.50
CA GLU A 585 -1.42 -35.17 -9.25
C GLU A 585 -0.78 -33.85 -9.69
N TRP A 586 -1.57 -32.99 -10.35
CA TRP A 586 -1.09 -31.70 -10.84
C TRP A 586 -2.23 -30.66 -10.74
N PRO A 587 -1.95 -29.40 -10.37
CA PRO A 587 -3.01 -28.39 -10.15
C PRO A 587 -3.77 -27.96 -11.42
N ILE A 588 -3.27 -28.27 -12.61
CA ILE A 588 -3.81 -27.80 -13.89
C ILE A 588 -3.99 -28.99 -14.83
N HIS A 589 -5.23 -29.27 -15.24
CA HIS A 589 -5.55 -30.35 -16.18
C HIS A 589 -5.63 -29.87 -17.64
N ASP A 590 -5.95 -28.60 -17.88
CA ASP A 590 -6.16 -28.09 -19.24
C ASP A 590 -4.87 -28.07 -20.07
N GLY A 591 -4.98 -28.46 -21.34
CA GLY A 591 -3.85 -28.61 -22.27
C GLY A 591 -2.92 -29.81 -22.03
N TYR A 592 -3.07 -30.56 -20.94
CA TYR A 592 -2.22 -31.70 -20.56
C TYR A 592 -2.91 -33.06 -20.74
N VAL A 593 -2.13 -34.12 -20.91
CA VAL A 593 -2.67 -35.47 -21.00
C VAL A 593 -3.08 -35.96 -19.61
N VAL A 594 -4.39 -36.16 -19.40
CA VAL A 594 -5.00 -36.58 -18.12
C VAL A 594 -5.67 -37.94 -18.28
N ASN A 595 -5.57 -38.81 -17.26
CA ASN A 595 -6.27 -40.09 -17.23
C ASN A 595 -7.64 -40.02 -16.53
N ASP A 596 -8.39 -41.11 -16.59
CA ASP A 596 -9.70 -41.28 -15.95
C ASP A 596 -9.72 -41.03 -14.42
N GLU A 597 -8.58 -41.08 -13.74
CA GLU A 597 -8.46 -40.90 -12.29
C GLU A 597 -8.09 -39.46 -11.88
N GLY A 598 -7.95 -38.56 -12.87
CA GLY A 598 -7.53 -37.17 -12.67
C GLY A 598 -6.01 -37.01 -12.49
N LEU A 599 -5.20 -37.99 -12.89
CA LEU A 599 -3.73 -37.87 -12.88
C LEU A 599 -3.23 -37.35 -14.23
N VAL A 600 -2.20 -36.52 -14.20
CA VAL A 600 -1.54 -35.97 -15.39
C VAL A 600 -0.29 -36.79 -15.74
N ALA A 601 -0.09 -37.07 -17.02
CA ALA A 601 1.12 -37.72 -17.52
C ALA A 601 2.29 -36.73 -17.51
N CYS A 602 3.36 -37.06 -16.80
CA CYS A 602 4.56 -36.24 -16.67
C CYS A 602 5.76 -36.96 -17.30
N LYS A 603 6.49 -36.25 -18.18
CA LYS A 603 7.77 -36.70 -18.75
C LYS A 603 8.86 -36.59 -17.68
N ILE A 604 9.63 -37.66 -17.51
CA ILE A 604 10.78 -37.72 -16.61
C ILE A 604 11.97 -37.06 -17.30
N TYR A 605 12.56 -36.07 -16.64
CA TYR A 605 13.77 -35.37 -17.10
C TYR A 605 15.03 -35.92 -16.43
N LYS A 606 14.92 -36.38 -15.18
CA LYS A 606 16.06 -36.84 -14.38
C LYS A 606 15.60 -37.74 -13.25
N THR A 607 16.42 -38.73 -12.92
CA THR A 607 16.26 -39.59 -11.73
C THR A 607 17.48 -39.43 -10.82
N LEU A 608 17.26 -39.44 -9.50
CA LEU A 608 18.32 -39.40 -8.48
C LEU A 608 17.84 -40.05 -7.17
N PRO A 609 18.72 -40.56 -6.29
CA PRO A 609 18.29 -41.08 -4.99
C PRO A 609 17.53 -40.02 -4.17
N ALA A 610 16.41 -40.38 -3.56
CA ALA A 610 15.60 -39.46 -2.77
C ALA A 610 16.38 -38.90 -1.57
N ARG A 611 17.20 -39.73 -0.91
CA ARG A 611 18.10 -39.29 0.17
C ARG A 611 19.11 -38.23 -0.29
N ARG A 612 19.59 -38.29 -1.53
CA ARG A 612 20.49 -37.25 -2.08
C ARG A 612 19.77 -35.90 -2.25
N MET A 613 18.50 -35.92 -2.63
CA MET A 613 17.67 -34.70 -2.65
C MET A 613 17.47 -34.18 -1.23
N TRP A 614 17.06 -35.06 -0.31
CA TRP A 614 16.87 -34.76 1.11
C TRP A 614 18.09 -34.11 1.74
N ASP A 615 19.29 -34.70 1.56
CA ASP A 615 20.54 -34.17 2.08
C ASP A 615 20.83 -32.76 1.57
N VAL A 616 20.57 -32.48 0.29
CA VAL A 616 20.79 -31.15 -0.30
C VAL A 616 19.80 -30.12 0.26
N ILE A 617 18.53 -30.50 0.47
CA ILE A 617 17.54 -29.65 1.12
C ILE A 617 17.95 -29.40 2.58
N MET A 618 18.16 -30.46 3.37
CA MET A 618 18.54 -30.39 4.78
C MET A 618 19.82 -29.59 5.02
N THR A 619 20.84 -29.75 4.16
CA THR A 619 22.06 -28.93 4.23
C THR A 619 21.73 -27.45 4.02
N SER A 620 20.91 -27.12 3.01
CA SER A 620 20.51 -25.73 2.78
C SER A 620 19.73 -25.14 3.96
N THR A 621 18.78 -25.88 4.53
CA THR A 621 17.98 -25.39 5.66
C THR A 621 18.78 -25.35 6.97
N TYR A 622 19.79 -26.21 7.15
CA TYR A 622 20.70 -26.16 8.31
C TYR A 622 21.68 -24.98 8.26
N ASP A 623 22.15 -24.64 7.05
CA ASP A 623 23.12 -23.57 6.81
C ASP A 623 22.44 -22.18 6.70
N PHE A 624 21.29 -22.10 6.02
CA PHE A 624 20.62 -20.87 5.57
C PHE A 624 19.12 -20.78 5.95
N ALA A 625 18.60 -21.61 6.85
CA ALA A 625 17.18 -21.69 7.28
C ALA A 625 16.13 -21.79 6.15
N GLU A 626 16.58 -22.00 4.90
CA GLU A 626 15.76 -22.04 3.70
C GLU A 626 16.28 -23.10 2.70
N PRO A 627 15.41 -23.72 1.90
CA PRO A 627 13.96 -23.45 1.82
C PRO A 627 13.18 -23.99 3.03
N GLY A 628 12.08 -23.30 3.37
CA GLY A 628 11.07 -23.77 4.33
C GLY A 628 10.26 -24.95 3.80
N PHE A 629 9.56 -25.65 4.68
CA PHE A 629 8.81 -26.86 4.33
C PHE A 629 7.31 -26.63 4.39
N ILE A 630 6.64 -26.86 3.26
CA ILE A 630 5.17 -26.94 3.16
C ILE A 630 4.83 -28.38 2.78
N LEU A 631 4.16 -29.10 3.67
CA LEU A 631 3.72 -30.48 3.45
C LEU A 631 2.42 -30.43 2.62
N ILE A 632 2.58 -30.28 1.30
CA ILE A 632 1.51 -29.81 0.41
C ILE A 632 0.35 -30.82 0.28
N ASP A 633 0.64 -32.11 0.42
CA ASP A 633 -0.36 -33.17 0.43
C ASP A 633 -1.19 -33.10 1.74
N ARG A 634 -0.54 -32.84 2.88
CA ARG A 634 -1.23 -32.63 4.18
C ARG A 634 -2.08 -31.36 4.15
N VAL A 635 -1.60 -30.28 3.52
CA VAL A 635 -2.35 -29.03 3.28
C VAL A 635 -3.61 -29.30 2.45
N ASN A 636 -3.50 -30.02 1.34
CA ASN A 636 -4.63 -30.29 0.45
C ASN A 636 -5.59 -31.36 0.99
N GLU A 637 -5.10 -32.40 1.66
CA GLU A 637 -5.96 -33.42 2.28
C GLU A 637 -6.87 -32.80 3.35
N MET A 638 -6.30 -31.90 4.17
CA MET A 638 -7.00 -31.22 5.26
C MET A 638 -7.71 -29.92 4.83
N ASN A 639 -7.63 -29.53 3.55
CA ASN A 639 -8.32 -28.35 3.04
C ASN A 639 -9.84 -28.55 3.11
N ASN A 640 -10.55 -27.62 3.75
CA ASN A 640 -12.01 -27.68 3.81
C ASN A 640 -12.70 -27.50 2.44
N ASN A 641 -11.98 -27.04 1.41
CA ASN A 641 -12.48 -26.88 0.03
C ASN A 641 -11.88 -27.90 -0.96
N TRP A 642 -11.42 -29.05 -0.47
CA TRP A 642 -10.67 -30.09 -1.21
C TRP A 642 -11.25 -30.52 -2.58
N TRP A 643 -12.52 -30.28 -2.86
CA TRP A 643 -13.21 -30.67 -4.10
C TRP A 643 -13.18 -29.61 -5.21
N CYS A 644 -12.84 -28.35 -4.91
CA CYS A 644 -12.96 -27.22 -5.84
C CYS A 644 -11.71 -26.34 -5.96
N GLU A 645 -10.66 -26.61 -5.19
CA GLU A 645 -9.39 -25.89 -5.28
C GLU A 645 -8.20 -26.79 -4.92
N ASN A 646 -7.06 -26.57 -5.56
CA ASN A 646 -5.79 -27.15 -5.19
C ASN A 646 -4.87 -26.03 -4.69
N ILE A 647 -4.36 -26.18 -3.47
CA ILE A 647 -3.48 -25.19 -2.84
C ILE A 647 -2.04 -25.48 -3.23
N ARG A 648 -1.34 -24.45 -3.70
CA ARG A 648 0.05 -24.50 -4.18
C ARG A 648 0.93 -23.39 -3.62
N ALA A 649 0.36 -22.39 -2.95
CA ALA A 649 1.09 -21.30 -2.33
C ALA A 649 0.50 -20.93 -0.96
N THR A 650 1.31 -20.25 -0.15
CA THR A 650 0.88 -19.58 1.08
C THR A 650 1.09 -18.07 0.94
N ASN A 651 0.54 -17.30 1.87
CA ASN A 651 1.02 -15.96 2.15
C ASN A 651 2.51 -15.97 2.61
N PRO A 652 3.20 -14.80 2.68
CA PRO A 652 4.61 -14.69 3.05
C PRO A 652 5.05 -15.32 4.38
N CYS A 653 4.10 -15.60 5.29
CA CYS A 653 4.36 -16.10 6.63
C CYS A 653 4.00 -17.58 6.86
N GLY A 654 3.40 -18.26 5.86
CA GLY A 654 3.17 -19.72 5.86
C GLY A 654 1.89 -20.22 6.56
N GLU A 655 1.19 -19.38 7.33
CA GLU A 655 -0.03 -19.75 8.05
C GLU A 655 -1.27 -19.85 7.17
N GLN A 656 -1.37 -19.00 6.13
CA GLN A 656 -2.55 -18.93 5.28
C GLN A 656 -2.23 -19.52 3.92
N ALA A 657 -2.58 -20.80 3.78
CA ALA A 657 -2.53 -21.52 2.51
C ALA A 657 -3.70 -21.05 1.64
N LEU A 658 -3.41 -20.60 0.40
CA LEU A 658 -4.36 -19.85 -0.43
C LEU A 658 -4.46 -20.43 -1.85
N PRO A 659 -5.68 -20.50 -2.42
CA PRO A 659 -5.86 -20.73 -3.85
C PRO A 659 -5.39 -19.50 -4.66
N PRO A 660 -5.29 -19.59 -5.99
CA PRO A 660 -5.13 -18.41 -6.85
C PRO A 660 -6.18 -17.35 -6.52
N TYR A 661 -5.76 -16.09 -6.39
CA TYR A 661 -6.60 -14.98 -5.93
C TYR A 661 -7.24 -15.15 -4.53
N GLY A 662 -6.79 -16.13 -3.74
CA GLY A 662 -7.11 -16.19 -2.32
C GLY A 662 -6.59 -14.94 -1.58
N SER A 663 -7.25 -14.57 -0.48
CA SER A 663 -6.84 -13.43 0.33
C SER A 663 -6.75 -13.76 1.82
N CYS A 664 -5.93 -12.99 2.52
CA CYS A 664 -5.63 -13.19 3.94
C CYS A 664 -6.43 -12.18 4.79
N LEU A 665 -7.35 -12.68 5.61
CA LEU A 665 -8.06 -11.91 6.64
C LEU A 665 -7.75 -12.53 8.00
N LEU A 666 -6.99 -11.81 8.82
CA LEU A 666 -6.42 -12.35 10.05
C LEU A 666 -6.90 -11.62 11.30
N GLY A 667 -6.97 -12.35 12.41
CA GLY A 667 -7.16 -11.81 13.75
C GLY A 667 -6.50 -12.71 14.79
N SER A 668 -6.02 -12.13 15.90
CA SER A 668 -5.39 -12.89 16.98
C SER A 668 -5.99 -12.53 18.34
N VAL A 669 -6.51 -13.53 19.05
CA VAL A 669 -6.96 -13.39 20.45
C VAL A 669 -5.75 -13.37 21.39
N ASN A 670 -5.71 -12.47 22.38
CA ASN A 670 -4.64 -12.46 23.38
C ASN A 670 -4.97 -13.41 24.54
N LEU A 671 -4.28 -14.56 24.62
CA LEU A 671 -4.53 -15.59 25.63
C LEU A 671 -4.22 -15.14 27.07
N THR A 672 -3.36 -14.13 27.27
CA THR A 672 -2.98 -13.72 28.64
C THR A 672 -4.12 -13.03 29.39
N ARG A 673 -5.18 -12.62 28.67
CA ARG A 673 -6.35 -11.95 29.23
C ARG A 673 -7.33 -12.87 29.96
N PHE A 674 -7.24 -14.18 29.76
CA PHE A 674 -8.15 -15.17 30.34
C PHE A 674 -7.56 -15.90 31.56
N VAL A 675 -6.34 -15.58 31.98
CA VAL A 675 -5.75 -16.19 33.18
C VAL A 675 -6.24 -15.47 34.44
N LYS A 676 -6.83 -16.23 35.36
CA LYS A 676 -7.17 -15.80 36.71
C LYS A 676 -6.11 -16.26 37.70
N HIS A 677 -5.94 -15.50 38.77
CA HIS A 677 -4.99 -15.78 39.86
C HIS A 677 -3.58 -16.16 39.36
N PRO A 678 -2.98 -15.41 38.40
CA PRO A 678 -1.72 -15.78 37.76
C PRO A 678 -0.61 -15.97 38.80
N PHE A 679 0.23 -16.98 38.58
CA PHE A 679 1.30 -17.42 39.48
C PHE A 679 0.87 -17.95 40.86
N GLY A 680 -0.44 -17.95 41.18
CA GLY A 680 -0.97 -18.56 42.41
C GLY A 680 -1.03 -20.08 42.36
N ASP A 681 -1.41 -20.72 43.47
CA ASP A 681 -1.69 -22.17 43.52
C ASP A 681 -3.04 -22.55 42.87
N PHE A 682 -3.88 -21.54 42.60
CA PHE A 682 -5.20 -21.67 41.94
C PHE A 682 -5.23 -20.91 40.61
N ALA A 683 -4.09 -20.82 39.92
CA ALA A 683 -4.03 -20.18 38.60
C ALA A 683 -4.86 -21.00 37.60
N GLU A 684 -5.86 -20.37 36.97
CA GLU A 684 -6.79 -21.04 36.06
C GLU A 684 -7.06 -20.23 34.79
N PHE A 685 -7.56 -20.87 33.74
CA PHE A 685 -7.92 -20.25 32.46
C PHE A 685 -9.44 -20.14 32.32
N ASP A 686 -9.98 -18.96 32.02
CA ASP A 686 -11.41 -18.75 31.83
C ASP A 686 -11.89 -19.23 30.45
N TRP A 687 -12.19 -20.52 30.38
CA TRP A 687 -12.76 -21.17 29.22
C TRP A 687 -14.11 -20.60 28.75
N ASN A 688 -14.89 -19.99 29.66
CA ASN A 688 -16.20 -19.44 29.30
C ASN A 688 -16.05 -18.08 28.60
N GLU A 689 -15.26 -17.17 29.19
CA GLU A 689 -14.95 -15.88 28.58
C GLU A 689 -14.17 -16.07 27.27
N TYR A 690 -13.24 -17.03 27.21
CA TYR A 690 -12.50 -17.36 25.99
C TYR A 690 -13.42 -17.78 24.84
N ARG A 691 -14.32 -18.75 25.07
CA ARG A 691 -15.29 -19.20 24.05
C ARG A 691 -16.17 -18.05 23.57
N GLU A 692 -16.61 -17.16 24.46
CA GLU A 692 -17.45 -16.03 24.08
C GLU A 692 -16.71 -14.99 23.25
N VAL A 693 -15.47 -14.64 23.63
CA VAL A 693 -14.61 -13.75 22.82
C VAL A 693 -14.34 -14.35 21.44
N VAL A 694 -14.11 -15.67 21.34
CA VAL A 694 -13.95 -16.35 20.04
C VAL A 694 -15.21 -16.22 19.17
N ARG A 695 -16.42 -16.41 19.71
CA ARG A 695 -17.67 -16.25 18.93
C ARG A 695 -17.86 -14.81 18.44
N VAL A 696 -17.69 -13.83 19.34
CA VAL A 696 -17.77 -12.39 19.00
C VAL A 696 -16.75 -12.03 17.92
N PHE A 697 -15.50 -12.46 18.07
CA PHE A 697 -14.43 -12.12 17.13
C PHE A 697 -14.59 -12.85 15.78
N THR A 698 -15.17 -14.05 15.77
CA THR A 698 -15.52 -14.78 14.54
C THR A 698 -16.53 -13.98 13.72
N ARG A 699 -17.54 -13.40 14.37
CA ARG A 699 -18.50 -12.49 13.73
C ARG A 699 -17.84 -11.20 13.23
N MET A 700 -16.83 -10.68 13.94
CA MET A 700 -16.05 -9.54 13.44
C MET A 700 -15.28 -9.90 12.16
N LEU A 701 -14.65 -11.08 12.09
CA LEU A 701 -13.95 -11.53 10.88
C LEU A 701 -14.92 -11.79 9.70
N ASP A 702 -16.11 -12.37 9.94
CA ASP A 702 -17.16 -12.49 8.92
C ASP A 702 -17.63 -11.11 8.41
N ASN A 703 -17.74 -10.11 9.28
CA ASN A 703 -18.06 -8.73 8.86
C ASN A 703 -16.92 -8.12 8.02
N VAL A 704 -15.64 -8.43 8.30
CA VAL A 704 -14.51 -7.97 7.48
C VAL A 704 -14.56 -8.56 6.06
N VAL A 705 -15.13 -9.75 5.86
CA VAL A 705 -15.40 -10.30 4.51
C VAL A 705 -16.36 -9.40 3.71
N GLU A 706 -17.32 -8.75 4.37
CA GLU A 706 -18.30 -7.86 3.71
C GLU A 706 -17.74 -6.45 3.43
N ILE A 707 -16.89 -5.91 4.30
CA ILE A 707 -16.27 -4.58 4.13
C ILE A 707 -14.86 -4.63 3.53
N ASN A 708 -14.47 -5.74 2.92
CA ASN A 708 -13.12 -5.90 2.38
C ASN A 708 -12.86 -4.92 1.22
N GLY A 709 -11.67 -4.32 1.21
CA GLY A 709 -11.16 -3.52 0.09
C GLY A 709 -10.16 -4.30 -0.75
N LEU A 710 -10.50 -5.50 -1.23
CA LEU A 710 -9.59 -6.27 -2.09
C LEU A 710 -9.41 -5.59 -3.45
N PRO A 711 -8.17 -5.55 -3.98
CA PRO A 711 -7.83 -4.85 -5.22
C PRO A 711 -8.44 -5.48 -6.48
N LEU A 712 -8.47 -6.82 -6.54
CA LEU A 712 -8.82 -7.58 -7.73
C LEU A 712 -10.23 -8.17 -7.64
N GLU A 713 -10.94 -8.18 -8.76
CA GLU A 713 -12.30 -8.72 -8.81
C GLU A 713 -12.33 -10.24 -8.58
N GLN A 714 -11.31 -10.96 -9.05
CA GLN A 714 -11.12 -12.38 -8.76
C GLN A 714 -10.95 -12.63 -7.24
N GLN A 715 -10.21 -11.77 -6.54
CA GLN A 715 -10.05 -11.87 -5.08
C GLN A 715 -11.35 -11.59 -4.33
N ARG A 716 -12.17 -10.64 -4.83
CA ARG A 716 -13.52 -10.38 -4.31
C ARG A 716 -14.46 -11.56 -4.57
N GLY A 717 -14.40 -12.16 -5.76
CA GLY A 717 -15.16 -13.36 -6.11
C GLY A 717 -14.82 -14.52 -5.16
N GLU A 718 -13.53 -14.83 -4.99
CA GLU A 718 -13.04 -15.86 -4.08
C GLU A 718 -13.49 -15.62 -2.63
N ILE A 719 -13.30 -14.41 -2.10
CA ILE A 719 -13.67 -14.13 -0.70
C ILE A 719 -15.18 -14.11 -0.49
N LEU A 720 -15.99 -13.58 -1.41
CA LEU A 720 -17.44 -13.55 -1.26
C LEU A 720 -18.06 -14.95 -1.41
N ARG A 721 -17.50 -15.80 -2.29
CA ARG A 721 -17.97 -17.17 -2.55
C ARG A 721 -17.61 -18.15 -1.43
N LYS A 722 -16.40 -18.04 -0.86
CA LYS A 722 -15.84 -19.01 0.12
C LYS A 722 -15.70 -18.49 1.55
N ARG A 723 -15.68 -17.16 1.73
CA ARG A 723 -15.61 -16.43 3.02
C ARG A 723 -14.47 -16.88 3.96
N ARG A 724 -13.37 -17.37 3.38
CA ARG A 724 -12.14 -17.82 4.05
C ARG A 724 -11.57 -16.68 4.91
N HIS A 725 -11.34 -16.94 6.19
CA HIS A 725 -10.59 -16.08 7.10
C HIS A 725 -9.71 -16.94 8.03
N GLY A 726 -8.92 -16.30 8.89
CA GLY A 726 -7.99 -16.97 9.79
C GLY A 726 -7.92 -16.31 11.17
N MET A 727 -8.58 -16.91 12.14
CA MET A 727 -8.41 -16.61 13.56
C MET A 727 -7.27 -17.44 14.13
N GLY A 728 -6.37 -16.77 14.85
CA GLY A 728 -5.40 -17.40 15.72
C GLY A 728 -5.38 -16.72 17.07
N PHE A 729 -4.26 -16.84 17.76
CA PHE A 729 -4.04 -16.22 19.06
C PHE A 729 -2.57 -15.86 19.27
N LEU A 730 -2.30 -15.06 20.30
CA LEU A 730 -0.96 -14.72 20.79
C LEU A 730 -0.88 -14.93 22.30
N GLY A 731 0.34 -14.93 22.83
CA GLY A 731 0.59 -15.01 24.27
C GLY A 731 0.60 -16.44 24.83
N LEU A 732 0.67 -17.49 24.01
CA LEU A 732 0.59 -18.88 24.49
C LEU A 732 1.64 -19.21 25.56
N GLY A 733 2.94 -18.97 25.29
CA GLY A 733 4.01 -19.21 26.25
C GLY A 733 3.93 -18.32 27.49
N SER A 734 3.49 -17.07 27.34
CA SER A 734 3.17 -16.19 28.48
C SER A 734 2.05 -16.78 29.34
N THR A 735 0.94 -17.20 28.74
CA THR A 735 -0.20 -17.85 29.44
C THR A 735 0.23 -19.12 30.18
N MET A 736 1.05 -19.97 29.56
CA MET A 736 1.65 -21.14 30.24
C MET A 736 2.45 -20.72 31.47
N THR A 737 3.29 -19.69 31.36
CA THR A 737 4.08 -19.16 32.48
C THR A 737 3.20 -18.60 33.60
N LEU A 738 2.13 -17.87 33.25
CA LEU A 738 1.12 -17.37 34.21
C LEU A 738 0.36 -18.50 34.92
N LEU A 739 0.16 -19.64 34.24
CA LEU A 739 -0.41 -20.88 34.78
C LEU A 739 0.63 -21.79 35.45
N ARG A 740 1.90 -21.35 35.55
CA ARG A 740 3.05 -22.09 36.12
C ARG A 740 3.43 -23.38 35.37
N MET A 741 2.99 -23.52 34.14
CA MET A 741 3.31 -24.64 33.25
C MET A 741 4.64 -24.40 32.53
N LYS A 742 5.49 -25.42 32.43
CA LYS A 742 6.69 -25.38 31.58
C LYS A 742 6.29 -25.56 30.12
N TYR A 743 6.70 -24.64 29.26
CA TYR A 743 6.53 -24.78 27.81
C TYR A 743 7.15 -26.11 27.33
N GLY A 744 6.49 -26.83 26.43
CA GLY A 744 6.97 -28.13 25.93
C GLY A 744 6.61 -29.34 26.82
N SER A 745 6.27 -29.13 28.09
CA SER A 745 5.83 -30.21 28.98
C SER A 745 4.52 -30.88 28.49
N PRO A 746 4.23 -32.14 28.86
CA PRO A 746 3.00 -32.83 28.44
C PRO A 746 1.72 -32.06 28.81
N GLU A 747 1.70 -31.39 29.95
CA GLU A 747 0.61 -30.52 30.39
C GLU A 747 0.45 -29.29 29.48
N ALA A 748 1.55 -28.62 29.13
CA ALA A 748 1.53 -27.49 28.20
C ALA A 748 1.11 -27.91 26.77
N VAL A 749 1.52 -29.09 26.31
CA VAL A 749 1.09 -29.66 25.02
C VAL A 749 -0.41 -29.96 25.05
N GLN A 750 -0.93 -30.56 26.13
CA GLN A 750 -2.37 -30.78 26.32
C GLN A 750 -3.14 -29.46 26.36
N PHE A 751 -2.71 -28.48 27.15
CA PHE A 751 -3.33 -27.15 27.24
C PHE A 751 -3.36 -26.45 25.88
N THR A 752 -2.30 -26.56 25.08
CA THR A 752 -2.25 -26.02 23.71
C THR A 752 -3.32 -26.64 22.81
N GLU A 753 -3.49 -27.97 22.89
CA GLU A 753 -4.51 -28.68 22.14
C GLU A 753 -5.91 -28.25 22.58
N GLU A 754 -6.15 -28.11 23.89
CA GLU A 754 -7.43 -27.68 24.46
C GLU A 754 -7.77 -26.24 24.03
N VAL A 755 -6.88 -25.27 24.20
CA VAL A 755 -7.08 -23.88 23.73
C VAL A 755 -7.43 -23.83 22.24
N THR A 756 -6.70 -24.57 21.42
CA THR A 756 -6.93 -24.55 19.97
C THR A 756 -8.22 -25.28 19.58
N ARG A 757 -8.59 -26.35 20.29
CA ARG A 757 -9.86 -27.08 20.12
C ARG A 757 -11.06 -26.22 20.49
N GLU A 758 -11.04 -25.56 21.65
CA GLU A 758 -12.14 -24.68 22.08
C GLU A 758 -12.32 -23.49 21.12
N MET A 759 -11.23 -22.95 20.57
CA MET A 759 -11.27 -21.94 19.50
C MET A 759 -11.99 -22.47 18.25
N ALA A 760 -11.63 -23.67 17.79
CA ALA A 760 -12.22 -24.28 16.61
C ALA A 760 -13.71 -24.59 16.81
N ILE A 761 -14.09 -25.20 17.94
CA ILE A 761 -15.49 -25.54 18.24
C ILE A 761 -16.34 -24.27 18.32
N ALA A 762 -15.95 -23.28 19.12
CA ALA A 762 -16.69 -22.02 19.24
C ALA A 762 -16.75 -21.24 17.90
N GLY A 763 -15.70 -21.37 17.07
CA GLY A 763 -15.69 -20.88 15.69
C GLY A 763 -16.73 -21.52 14.79
N TRP A 764 -16.85 -22.85 14.80
CA TRP A 764 -17.84 -23.58 13.99
C TRP A 764 -19.27 -23.45 14.52
N GLU A 765 -19.47 -23.34 15.84
CA GLU A 765 -20.76 -22.92 16.43
C GLU A 765 -21.19 -21.56 15.87
N ALA A 766 -20.30 -20.56 15.91
CA ALA A 766 -20.56 -19.26 15.32
C ALA A 766 -20.76 -19.33 13.79
N ALA A 767 -20.11 -20.26 13.10
CA ALA A 767 -20.31 -20.50 11.67
C ALA A 767 -21.73 -20.99 11.34
N LEU A 768 -22.30 -21.84 12.20
CA LEU A 768 -23.66 -22.36 12.07
C LEU A 768 -24.70 -21.27 12.40
N GLU A 769 -24.52 -20.55 13.50
CA GLU A 769 -25.43 -19.46 13.88
C GLU A 769 -25.43 -18.30 12.86
N LEU A 770 -24.25 -17.93 12.35
CA LEU A 770 -24.18 -16.93 11.27
C LEU A 770 -24.73 -17.47 9.93
N ALA A 771 -24.74 -18.78 9.70
CA ALA A 771 -25.42 -19.37 8.54
C ALA A 771 -26.95 -19.34 8.69
N ARG A 772 -27.46 -19.54 9.92
CA ARG A 772 -28.88 -19.37 10.26
C ARG A 772 -29.34 -17.91 10.10
N GLU A 773 -28.52 -16.96 10.54
CA GLU A 773 -28.81 -15.53 10.47
C GLU A 773 -28.67 -14.95 9.05
N LYS A 774 -27.53 -15.20 8.39
CA LYS A 774 -27.13 -14.49 7.16
C LYS A 774 -27.07 -15.39 5.91
N GLY A 775 -27.42 -16.68 6.03
CA GLY A 775 -27.17 -17.71 5.03
C GLY A 775 -25.72 -18.26 5.08
N PRO A 776 -25.47 -19.50 4.63
CA PRO A 776 -24.12 -20.06 4.55
C PRO A 776 -23.27 -19.36 3.47
N ALA A 777 -21.97 -19.65 3.41
CA ALA A 777 -21.14 -19.24 2.28
C ALA A 777 -21.75 -19.74 0.95
N PRO A 778 -21.78 -18.94 -0.13
CA PRO A 778 -22.44 -19.33 -1.39
C PRO A 778 -22.05 -20.72 -1.89
N ILE A 779 -20.77 -21.09 -1.78
CA ILE A 779 -20.24 -22.39 -2.20
C ILE A 779 -20.90 -23.60 -1.50
N MET A 780 -21.48 -23.42 -0.31
CA MET A 780 -22.17 -24.48 0.43
C MET A 780 -23.49 -24.89 -0.22
N ASN A 781 -24.11 -24.00 -0.98
CA ASN A 781 -25.38 -24.22 -1.69
C ASN A 781 -25.18 -24.59 -3.18
N GLU A 782 -23.96 -24.50 -3.69
CA GLU A 782 -23.63 -24.93 -5.07
C GLU A 782 -23.66 -26.46 -5.19
N GLU A 783 -24.10 -26.97 -6.35
CA GLU A 783 -24.04 -28.39 -6.68
C GLU A 783 -22.81 -28.74 -7.51
N PHE A 784 -22.05 -29.72 -7.04
CA PHE A 784 -20.84 -30.24 -7.69
C PHE A 784 -21.12 -31.60 -8.33
N THR A 785 -20.40 -31.90 -9.41
CA THR A 785 -20.46 -33.23 -10.05
C THR A 785 -19.41 -34.13 -9.40
N VAL A 786 -19.83 -35.28 -8.88
CA VAL A 786 -18.92 -36.31 -8.35
C VAL A 786 -18.04 -36.84 -9.48
N THR A 787 -16.72 -36.74 -9.33
CA THR A 787 -15.74 -37.27 -10.28
C THR A 787 -15.09 -38.55 -9.76
N LYS A 788 -14.42 -39.32 -10.64
CA LYS A 788 -13.58 -40.46 -10.23
C LYS A 788 -12.47 -40.03 -9.27
N GLU A 789 -11.88 -38.86 -9.51
CA GLU A 789 -10.87 -38.25 -8.63
C GLU A 789 -11.40 -37.99 -7.21
N MET A 790 -12.63 -37.45 -7.07
CA MET A 790 -13.26 -37.25 -5.75
C MET A 790 -13.43 -38.57 -5.01
N LEU A 791 -13.86 -39.63 -5.69
CA LEU A 791 -14.03 -40.96 -5.09
C LEU A 791 -12.68 -41.61 -4.72
N ARG A 792 -11.61 -41.34 -5.48
CA ARG A 792 -10.23 -41.74 -5.13
C ARG A 792 -9.73 -41.00 -3.89
N LYS A 793 -9.98 -39.69 -3.79
CA LYS A 793 -9.56 -38.83 -2.66
C LYS A 793 -10.40 -39.02 -1.39
N ARG A 794 -11.66 -39.46 -1.53
CA ARG A 794 -12.61 -39.75 -0.44
C ARG A 794 -13.34 -41.08 -0.68
N PRO A 795 -12.68 -42.23 -0.45
CA PRO A 795 -13.28 -43.55 -0.66
C PRO A 795 -14.57 -43.79 0.16
N GLU A 796 -14.75 -43.06 1.26
CA GLU A 796 -16.00 -43.08 2.02
C GLU A 796 -17.23 -42.65 1.20
N MET A 797 -17.09 -41.78 0.20
CA MET A 797 -18.19 -41.39 -0.68
C MET A 797 -18.76 -42.60 -1.45
N VAL A 798 -17.91 -43.58 -1.79
CA VAL A 798 -18.35 -44.83 -2.44
C VAL A 798 -19.19 -45.67 -1.47
N ARG A 799 -18.81 -45.71 -0.18
CA ARG A 799 -19.56 -46.43 0.87
C ARG A 799 -20.93 -45.78 1.12
N ASP A 800 -21.01 -44.46 1.01
CA ASP A 800 -22.25 -43.69 1.11
C ASP A 800 -23.10 -43.73 -0.19
N GLY A 801 -22.65 -44.46 -1.22
CA GLY A 801 -23.41 -44.75 -2.44
C GLY A 801 -23.22 -43.78 -3.60
N TRP A 802 -22.30 -42.80 -3.50
CA TRP A 802 -22.02 -41.85 -4.57
C TRP A 802 -21.34 -42.51 -5.78
N LYS A 803 -21.68 -42.04 -6.99
CA LYS A 803 -21.16 -42.55 -8.27
C LYS A 803 -20.66 -41.40 -9.14
N PRO A 804 -19.72 -41.63 -10.08
CA PRO A 804 -19.31 -40.60 -11.04
C PRO A 804 -20.53 -40.05 -11.80
N GLY A 805 -20.61 -38.73 -11.93
CA GLY A 805 -21.74 -38.02 -12.55
C GLY A 805 -22.90 -37.66 -11.61
N SER A 806 -22.95 -38.19 -10.38
CA SER A 806 -23.92 -37.73 -9.37
C SER A 806 -23.74 -36.25 -9.03
N LYS A 807 -24.83 -35.57 -8.62
CA LYS A 807 -24.80 -34.21 -8.08
C LYS A 807 -24.81 -34.22 -6.56
N ILE A 808 -23.98 -33.39 -5.95
CA ILE A 808 -23.84 -33.27 -4.49
C ILE A 808 -23.64 -31.81 -4.09
N ALA A 809 -24.34 -31.36 -3.05
CA ALA A 809 -24.22 -29.99 -2.53
C ALA A 809 -22.88 -29.75 -1.81
N GLY A 810 -22.31 -28.56 -1.95
CA GLY A 810 -21.04 -28.16 -1.33
C GLY A 810 -21.01 -28.35 0.19
N ARG A 811 -22.12 -28.09 0.90
CA ARG A 811 -22.24 -28.34 2.35
C ARG A 811 -22.02 -29.80 2.76
N LEU A 812 -22.38 -30.77 1.91
CA LEU A 812 -22.10 -32.19 2.18
C LEU A 812 -20.63 -32.52 1.93
N LEU A 813 -20.03 -31.99 0.86
CA LEU A 813 -18.60 -32.11 0.57
C LEU A 813 -17.71 -31.47 1.65
N HIS A 814 -18.17 -30.36 2.24
CA HIS A 814 -17.56 -29.70 3.39
C HIS A 814 -17.73 -30.52 4.67
N ALA A 815 -18.95 -30.66 5.17
CA ALA A 815 -19.20 -31.19 6.51
C ALA A 815 -18.91 -32.69 6.65
N LYS A 816 -19.28 -33.52 5.64
CA LYS A 816 -19.12 -34.99 5.73
C LYS A 816 -17.80 -35.49 5.16
N TYR A 817 -17.25 -34.81 4.15
CA TYR A 817 -16.12 -35.32 3.36
C TYR A 817 -14.84 -34.46 3.44
N SER A 818 -14.81 -33.35 4.18
CA SER A 818 -13.54 -32.76 4.64
C SER A 818 -12.94 -33.62 5.75
N ARG A 819 -11.64 -33.97 5.62
CA ARG A 819 -10.88 -34.68 6.67
C ARG A 819 -10.79 -33.86 7.96
N TYR A 820 -10.79 -32.53 7.84
CA TYR A 820 -10.81 -31.64 9.00
C TYR A 820 -12.19 -31.62 9.68
N MET A 821 -13.30 -31.51 8.93
CA MET A 821 -14.64 -31.55 9.53
C MET A 821 -14.97 -32.93 10.12
N GLN A 822 -14.44 -34.02 9.56
CA GLN A 822 -14.50 -35.35 10.17
C GLN A 822 -13.80 -35.41 11.53
N ARG A 823 -12.75 -34.62 11.77
CA ARG A 823 -12.13 -34.47 13.10
C ARG A 823 -13.01 -33.65 14.05
N ILE A 824 -13.60 -32.55 13.60
CA ILE A 824 -14.57 -31.79 14.40
C ILE A 824 -15.74 -32.70 14.82
N ALA A 825 -16.20 -33.59 13.94
CA ALA A 825 -17.28 -34.54 14.22
C ALA A 825 -16.96 -35.58 15.31
N GLN A 826 -15.68 -35.80 15.65
CA GLN A 826 -15.28 -36.70 16.74
C GLN A 826 -15.60 -36.11 18.13
N VAL A 827 -15.65 -34.78 18.24
CA VAL A 827 -15.90 -34.06 19.50
C VAL A 827 -17.24 -33.30 19.50
N ALA A 828 -17.71 -32.87 18.33
CA ALA A 828 -18.96 -32.14 18.13
C ALA A 828 -19.78 -32.74 16.96
N PRO A 829 -20.23 -34.00 17.05
CA PRO A 829 -20.92 -34.69 15.95
C PRO A 829 -22.20 -34.00 15.49
N GLN A 830 -22.99 -33.45 16.42
CA GLN A 830 -24.25 -32.78 16.08
C GLN A 830 -24.03 -31.45 15.38
N LEU A 831 -23.02 -30.67 15.78
CA LEU A 831 -22.60 -29.46 15.08
C LEU A 831 -22.27 -29.75 13.62
N VAL A 832 -21.50 -30.81 13.34
CA VAL A 832 -21.17 -31.20 11.96
C VAL A 832 -22.38 -31.75 11.20
N HIS A 833 -23.31 -32.44 11.88
CA HIS A 833 -24.58 -32.86 11.29
C HIS A 833 -25.43 -31.66 10.85
N GLU A 834 -25.63 -30.68 11.74
CA GLU A 834 -26.37 -29.45 11.44
C GLU A 834 -25.69 -28.60 10.35
N LEU A 835 -24.36 -28.54 10.34
CA LEU A 835 -23.58 -27.91 9.26
C LEU A 835 -23.72 -28.64 7.91
N ALA A 836 -23.99 -29.95 7.90
CA ALA A 836 -24.27 -30.69 6.67
C ALA A 836 -25.67 -30.40 6.10
N GLU A 837 -26.63 -30.07 6.97
CA GLU A 837 -28.00 -29.70 6.57
C GLU A 837 -28.11 -28.23 6.16
N ILE A 838 -27.56 -27.31 6.97
CA ILE A 838 -27.69 -25.85 6.82
C ILE A 838 -26.55 -25.25 6.00
N GLY A 839 -25.33 -25.77 6.15
CA GLY A 839 -24.08 -25.17 5.65
C GLY A 839 -23.44 -24.21 6.65
N ALA A 840 -22.13 -23.99 6.52
CA ALA A 840 -21.37 -23.03 7.33
C ALA A 840 -21.35 -21.63 6.72
N ARG A 841 -21.27 -20.57 7.54
CA ARG A 841 -21.10 -19.18 7.05
C ARG A 841 -19.79 -18.97 6.28
N PHE A 842 -18.77 -19.79 6.53
CA PHE A 842 -17.44 -19.70 5.92
C PHE A 842 -16.81 -21.07 5.77
N THR A 843 -15.86 -21.20 4.83
CA THR A 843 -15.19 -22.47 4.54
C THR A 843 -14.00 -22.76 5.48
N HIS A 844 -13.41 -21.71 6.04
CA HIS A 844 -12.23 -21.77 6.91
C HIS A 844 -12.36 -20.71 7.99
N HIS A 845 -11.94 -21.09 9.20
CA HIS A 845 -12.01 -20.29 10.43
C HIS A 845 -10.63 -19.90 10.93
N SER A 846 -9.67 -20.84 10.94
CA SER A 846 -8.52 -20.78 11.86
C SER A 846 -7.16 -20.79 11.14
N SER A 847 -6.29 -19.87 11.56
CA SER A 847 -4.94 -19.68 11.03
C SER A 847 -4.10 -18.91 12.06
N ILE A 848 -2.94 -19.44 12.46
CA ILE A 848 -2.10 -18.82 13.50
C ILE A 848 -0.96 -18.07 12.83
N ALA A 849 -1.13 -16.75 12.69
CA ALA A 849 -0.19 -15.83 12.07
C ALA A 849 0.93 -15.37 13.04
N PRO A 850 2.08 -14.89 12.54
CA PRO A 850 3.11 -14.32 13.40
C PRO A 850 2.63 -12.96 13.95
N THR A 851 2.64 -12.82 15.27
CA THR A 851 2.04 -11.66 15.97
C THR A 851 3.06 -10.61 16.42
N GLY A 852 4.33 -10.70 15.98
CA GLY A 852 5.47 -9.91 16.47
C GLY A 852 5.28 -8.39 16.59
N THR A 853 4.46 -7.77 15.74
CA THR A 853 4.15 -6.33 15.88
C THR A 853 3.06 -6.10 16.93
N ILE A 854 1.91 -6.79 16.82
CA ILE A 854 0.77 -6.61 17.73
C ILE A 854 1.06 -7.11 19.16
N SER A 855 1.94 -8.11 19.32
CA SER A 855 2.33 -8.58 20.65
C SER A 855 3.14 -7.52 21.39
N LEU A 856 4.13 -6.92 20.72
CA LEU A 856 4.92 -5.83 21.28
C LEU A 856 4.06 -4.58 21.55
N SER A 857 3.24 -4.15 20.59
CA SER A 857 2.55 -2.85 20.67
C SER A 857 1.18 -2.85 21.33
N LEU A 858 0.48 -3.99 21.37
CA LEU A 858 -0.89 -4.10 21.91
C LEU A 858 -1.03 -5.11 23.06
N ALA A 859 -0.06 -6.02 23.24
CA ALA A 859 -0.08 -7.05 24.28
C ALA A 859 1.11 -6.97 25.26
N ASN A 860 1.73 -5.80 25.40
CA ASN A 860 2.85 -5.53 26.30
C ASN A 860 3.98 -6.57 26.21
N ASN A 861 4.33 -6.96 24.98
CA ASN A 861 5.35 -7.96 24.67
C ASN A 861 5.08 -9.35 25.31
N ALA A 862 3.82 -9.80 25.24
CA ALA A 862 3.50 -11.22 25.39
C ALA A 862 4.16 -12.05 24.28
N SER A 863 4.35 -13.34 24.52
CA SER A 863 4.92 -14.28 23.55
C SER A 863 4.15 -14.28 22.22
N ASN A 864 4.83 -14.49 21.09
CA ASN A 864 4.23 -14.33 19.77
C ASN A 864 3.50 -15.60 19.33
N GLY A 865 2.27 -15.50 18.82
CA GLY A 865 1.55 -16.66 18.28
C GLY A 865 1.49 -17.82 19.29
N ILE A 866 2.01 -18.98 18.87
CA ILE A 866 2.23 -20.19 19.68
C ILE A 866 3.71 -20.37 20.10
N GLU A 867 4.54 -19.34 20.01
CA GLU A 867 5.96 -19.37 20.38
C GLU A 867 6.12 -19.19 21.91
N PRO A 868 7.20 -19.72 22.52
CA PRO A 868 7.61 -19.26 23.85
C PRO A 868 8.09 -17.81 23.78
N SER A 869 8.35 -17.18 24.93
CA SER A 869 9.05 -15.90 24.93
C SER A 869 10.47 -16.07 24.40
N PHE A 870 10.90 -15.23 23.46
CA PHE A 870 12.26 -15.31 22.88
C PHE A 870 13.33 -15.22 23.98
N ALA A 871 13.18 -14.23 24.86
CA ALA A 871 13.87 -14.10 26.13
C ALA A 871 13.00 -13.22 27.04
N HIS A 872 13.14 -13.38 28.36
CA HIS A 872 12.39 -12.56 29.34
C HIS A 872 12.97 -11.14 29.49
N HIS A 873 14.24 -10.95 29.13
CA HIS A 873 14.89 -9.66 28.92
C HIS A 873 15.82 -9.77 27.71
N TYR A 874 15.74 -8.82 26.80
CA TYR A 874 16.63 -8.68 25.65
C TYR A 874 16.63 -7.23 25.16
N PHE A 875 17.53 -6.92 24.25
CA PHE A 875 17.60 -5.60 23.65
C PHE A 875 16.99 -5.60 22.26
N ARG A 876 16.25 -4.53 21.95
CA ARG A 876 15.76 -4.27 20.60
C ARG A 876 16.32 -2.96 20.11
N ASN A 877 16.95 -3.00 18.94
CA ASN A 877 17.39 -1.83 18.20
C ASN A 877 16.17 -1.15 17.57
N VAL A 878 15.68 -0.08 18.20
CA VAL A 878 14.54 0.72 17.76
C VAL A 878 15.05 2.04 17.17
N ILE A 879 14.49 2.46 16.04
CA ILE A 879 14.82 3.77 15.47
C ILE A 879 14.15 4.82 16.36
N ARG A 880 14.94 5.67 17.03
CA ARG A 880 14.42 6.79 17.82
C ARG A 880 14.17 7.97 16.88
N GLU A 881 13.03 8.63 17.05
CA GLU A 881 12.66 9.85 16.32
C GLU A 881 13.82 10.87 16.30
N GLY A 882 14.18 11.35 15.12
CA GLY A 882 15.28 12.32 14.92
C GLY A 882 16.72 11.78 14.99
N LYS A 883 16.97 10.47 15.17
CA LYS A 883 18.33 9.88 15.09
C LYS A 883 18.46 8.86 13.96
N LYS A 884 19.57 8.93 13.21
CA LYS A 884 19.96 7.90 12.22
C LYS A 884 20.35 6.56 12.88
N SER A 885 21.01 6.63 14.04
CA SER A 885 21.42 5.45 14.82
C SER A 885 20.21 4.78 15.49
N LYS A 886 20.15 3.44 15.42
CA LYS A 886 19.19 2.65 16.20
C LYS A 886 19.55 2.74 17.68
N GLU A 887 18.58 3.01 18.54
CA GLU A 887 18.76 2.99 19.99
C GLU A 887 18.48 1.58 20.53
N LYS A 888 19.40 1.09 21.38
CA LYS A 888 19.29 -0.18 22.11
C LYS A 888 18.30 0.03 23.26
N ILE A 889 17.06 -0.46 23.13
CA ILE A 889 16.02 -0.38 24.16
C ILE A 889 15.88 -1.72 24.88
N ASP A 890 15.81 -1.68 26.21
CA ASP A 890 15.43 -2.83 27.05
C ASP A 890 14.00 -3.27 26.77
N VAL A 891 13.85 -4.54 26.39
CA VAL A 891 12.57 -5.19 26.18
C VAL A 891 12.42 -6.33 27.16
N TYR A 892 11.37 -6.26 27.98
CA TYR A 892 10.97 -7.30 28.92
C TYR A 892 9.76 -8.04 28.36
N SER A 893 9.59 -9.31 28.73
CA SER A 893 8.37 -10.05 28.37
C SER A 893 7.22 -9.78 29.33
N PHE A 894 5.98 -9.95 28.86
CA PHE A 894 4.76 -9.68 29.63
C PHE A 894 4.73 -10.44 30.96
N GLU A 895 5.05 -11.74 30.94
CA GLU A 895 5.01 -12.58 32.14
C GLU A 895 6.07 -12.21 33.18
N LEU A 896 7.23 -11.68 32.77
CA LEU A 896 8.22 -11.15 33.72
C LEU A 896 7.72 -9.87 34.40
N LEU A 897 7.11 -8.96 33.63
CA LEU A 897 6.55 -7.73 34.18
C LEU A 897 5.38 -8.03 35.14
N ALA A 898 4.51 -8.97 34.78
CA ALA A 898 3.42 -9.43 35.64
C ALA A 898 3.93 -10.11 36.92
N TYR A 899 4.98 -10.93 36.85
CA TYR A 899 5.56 -11.58 38.03
C TYR A 899 6.27 -10.61 38.96
N ARG A 900 6.93 -9.58 38.41
CA ARG A 900 7.51 -8.48 39.19
C ARG A 900 6.45 -7.71 39.97
N GLU A 901 5.33 -7.38 39.33
CA GLU A 901 4.24 -6.63 39.96
C GLU A 901 3.50 -7.47 41.02
N LEU A 902 3.26 -8.77 40.75
CA LEU A 902 2.32 -9.59 41.54
C LEU A 902 3.00 -10.51 42.57
N VAL A 903 4.28 -10.84 42.42
CA VAL A 903 4.95 -11.88 43.23
C VAL A 903 6.30 -11.44 43.78
N ASN A 904 7.24 -11.00 42.93
CA ASN A 904 8.60 -10.66 43.35
C ASN A 904 9.15 -9.47 42.54
N PRO A 905 9.13 -8.23 43.07
CA PRO A 905 9.58 -7.04 42.33
C PRO A 905 11.07 -7.05 41.98
N ASN A 906 11.87 -7.86 42.67
CA ASN A 906 13.31 -7.98 42.43
C ASN A 906 13.68 -9.09 41.43
N ALA A 907 12.70 -9.84 40.90
CA ALA A 907 12.98 -11.00 40.04
C ALA A 907 13.76 -10.62 38.78
N GLN A 908 14.86 -11.31 38.47
CA GLN A 908 15.72 -11.03 37.32
C GLN A 908 16.03 -12.30 36.49
N PRO A 909 15.97 -12.22 35.15
CA PRO A 909 16.43 -13.29 34.27
C PRO A 909 17.90 -13.65 34.54
N GLY A 910 18.19 -14.95 34.71
CA GLY A 910 19.55 -15.45 34.94
C GLY A 910 20.12 -15.22 36.36
N ALA A 911 19.34 -14.70 37.31
CA ALA A 911 19.81 -14.50 38.69
C ALA A 911 20.13 -15.83 39.38
N THR A 912 21.31 -15.89 40.02
CA THR A 912 21.80 -17.08 40.75
C THR A 912 21.46 -17.05 42.24
N ASN A 913 21.06 -15.89 42.80
CA ASN A 913 20.63 -15.78 44.19
C ASN A 913 19.13 -16.09 44.33
N ASP A 914 18.74 -16.77 45.42
CA ASP A 914 17.34 -17.21 45.61
C ASP A 914 16.32 -16.06 45.73
N ALA A 915 16.75 -14.84 46.08
CA ALA A 915 15.87 -13.70 46.27
C ALA A 915 15.41 -13.06 44.95
N GLU A 916 16.20 -13.18 43.90
CA GLU A 916 15.95 -12.61 42.56
C GLU A 916 15.69 -13.69 41.50
N ARG A 917 15.92 -14.97 41.80
CA ARG A 917 15.77 -16.08 40.85
C ARG A 917 14.31 -16.23 40.38
N LEU A 918 14.12 -16.33 39.06
CA LEU A 918 12.84 -16.69 38.47
C LEU A 918 12.49 -18.17 38.71
N PRO A 919 11.22 -18.52 38.89
CA PRO A 919 10.77 -19.91 38.93
C PRO A 919 11.12 -20.69 37.65
N ASP A 920 11.22 -22.01 37.77
CA ASP A 920 11.64 -22.92 36.69
C ASP A 920 10.61 -23.11 35.57
N TYR A 921 9.45 -22.47 35.66
CA TYR A 921 8.45 -22.36 34.61
C TYR A 921 8.60 -21.11 33.71
N PHE A 922 9.58 -20.24 34.00
CA PHE A 922 10.02 -19.18 33.08
C PHE A 922 10.92 -19.77 31.99
N ILE A 923 10.29 -20.29 30.93
CA ILE A 923 10.94 -20.94 29.79
C ILE A 923 11.09 -19.95 28.63
N ALA A 924 12.33 -19.70 28.18
CA ALA A 924 12.62 -18.94 26.97
C ALA A 924 12.84 -19.86 25.75
N ALA A 925 13.01 -19.28 24.56
CA ALA A 925 13.09 -20.03 23.31
C ALA A 925 14.28 -21.02 23.23
N ASP A 926 15.41 -20.70 23.87
CA ASP A 926 16.61 -21.55 23.87
C ASP A 926 16.52 -22.73 24.84
N ASP A 927 15.63 -22.64 25.83
CA ASP A 927 15.38 -23.68 26.82
C ASP A 927 14.46 -24.80 26.26
N VAL A 928 13.89 -24.60 25.07
CA VAL A 928 12.94 -25.52 24.42
C VAL A 928 13.64 -26.34 23.34
N THR A 929 13.51 -27.66 23.41
CA THR A 929 14.07 -28.54 22.39
C THR A 929 13.31 -28.42 21.06
N PRO A 930 13.95 -28.70 19.90
CA PRO A 930 13.26 -28.71 18.61
C PRO A 930 12.07 -29.69 18.56
N LYS A 931 12.10 -30.76 19.36
CA LYS A 931 11.01 -31.73 19.48
C LYS A 931 9.79 -31.14 20.19
N GLU A 932 9.99 -30.48 21.32
CA GLU A 932 8.93 -29.78 22.07
C GLU A 932 8.31 -28.64 21.26
N HIS A 933 9.12 -27.92 20.48
CA HIS A 933 8.61 -26.96 19.50
C HIS A 933 7.65 -27.59 18.48
N VAL A 934 7.98 -28.75 17.93
CA VAL A 934 7.12 -29.50 17.00
C VAL A 934 5.87 -30.04 17.70
N GLU A 935 5.98 -30.50 18.95
CA GLU A 935 4.84 -31.05 19.72
C GLU A 935 3.80 -29.98 20.06
N VAL A 936 4.22 -28.79 20.50
CA VAL A 936 3.31 -27.65 20.71
C VAL A 936 2.68 -27.20 19.38
N GLN A 937 3.44 -27.20 18.28
CA GLN A 937 2.87 -26.91 16.96
C GLN A 937 1.83 -27.95 16.53
N ALA A 938 2.09 -29.24 16.78
CA ALA A 938 1.21 -30.35 16.42
C ALA A 938 -0.10 -30.31 17.22
N ALA A 939 -0.02 -30.03 18.53
CA ALA A 939 -1.18 -29.83 19.40
C ALA A 939 -2.16 -28.80 18.84
N SER A 940 -1.66 -27.62 18.42
CA SER A 940 -2.51 -26.63 17.72
C SER A 940 -2.92 -27.08 16.32
N GLN A 941 -2.00 -27.62 15.52
CA GLN A 941 -2.26 -27.91 14.10
C GLN A 941 -3.40 -28.91 13.90
N LYS A 942 -3.67 -29.78 14.89
CA LYS A 942 -4.84 -30.66 14.93
C LYS A 942 -6.17 -29.95 14.68
N TRP A 943 -6.31 -28.72 15.19
CA TRP A 943 -7.54 -27.92 15.26
C TRP A 943 -7.44 -26.60 14.47
N VAL A 944 -6.46 -26.49 13.57
CA VAL A 944 -6.28 -25.37 12.64
C VAL A 944 -6.57 -25.83 11.22
N ASP A 945 -7.60 -25.26 10.57
CA ASP A 945 -8.01 -25.64 9.20
C ASP A 945 -7.09 -25.09 8.11
N SER A 946 -6.56 -23.88 8.28
CA SER A 946 -5.41 -23.39 7.52
C SER A 946 -4.10 -23.96 8.10
N SER A 947 -3.05 -23.16 8.29
CA SER A 947 -1.75 -23.57 8.82
C SER A 947 -1.31 -22.62 9.94
N ILE A 948 -0.07 -22.80 10.40
CA ILE A 948 0.51 -22.12 11.55
C ILE A 948 1.88 -21.59 11.14
N SER A 949 2.10 -20.29 11.35
CA SER A 949 3.42 -19.69 11.33
C SER A 949 4.04 -19.86 12.71
N LYS A 950 5.01 -20.77 12.81
CA LYS A 950 5.84 -20.97 14.00
C LYS A 950 7.28 -21.16 13.56
N THR A 951 8.20 -20.49 14.24
CA THR A 951 9.62 -20.82 14.15
C THR A 951 9.98 -21.83 15.26
N ALA A 952 10.56 -22.96 14.90
CA ALA A 952 11.26 -23.83 15.83
C ALA A 952 12.72 -23.37 15.92
N ASN A 953 13.14 -22.84 17.06
CA ASN A 953 14.54 -22.47 17.26
C ASN A 953 15.37 -23.74 17.46
N VAL A 954 16.56 -23.78 16.88
CA VAL A 954 17.48 -24.92 16.91
C VAL A 954 18.84 -24.43 17.42
N PRO A 955 19.44 -25.07 18.45
CA PRO A 955 20.75 -24.70 18.96
C PRO A 955 21.83 -24.66 17.86
N THR A 956 22.77 -23.73 17.98
CA THR A 956 23.86 -23.56 17.00
C THR A 956 24.74 -24.81 16.86
N ASP A 957 24.92 -25.57 17.94
CA ASP A 957 25.68 -26.82 18.00
C ASP A 957 24.84 -28.09 17.71
N PHE A 958 23.56 -27.95 17.37
CA PHE A 958 22.65 -29.09 17.18
C PHE A 958 23.14 -30.06 16.09
N PRO A 959 23.26 -31.37 16.35
CA PRO A 959 23.85 -32.31 15.39
C PRO A 959 23.08 -32.39 14.07
N TYR A 960 23.79 -32.20 12.95
CA TYR A 960 23.20 -32.24 11.60
C TYR A 960 22.44 -33.54 11.29
N SER A 961 22.85 -34.69 11.84
CA SER A 961 22.11 -35.94 11.68
C SER A 961 20.73 -35.89 12.33
N GLN A 962 20.63 -35.35 13.55
CA GLN A 962 19.36 -35.20 14.29
C GLN A 962 18.49 -34.07 13.73
N PHE A 963 19.09 -33.05 13.10
CA PHE A 963 18.35 -31.97 12.46
C PHE A 963 17.39 -32.46 11.38
N LYS A 964 17.80 -33.49 10.62
CA LYS A 964 16.96 -34.14 9.60
C LYS A 964 15.69 -34.73 10.20
N ASP A 965 15.81 -35.29 11.40
CA ASP A 965 14.72 -35.99 12.08
C ASP A 965 13.63 -35.02 12.53
N ILE A 966 13.93 -33.73 12.73
CA ILE A 966 12.93 -32.68 13.05
C ILE A 966 11.85 -32.62 11.95
N TYR A 967 12.25 -32.67 10.68
CA TYR A 967 11.34 -32.58 9.54
C TYR A 967 10.58 -33.89 9.28
N LEU A 968 11.21 -35.04 9.54
CA LEU A 968 10.52 -36.35 9.49
C LEU A 968 9.50 -36.48 10.63
N TYR A 969 9.83 -35.99 11.82
CA TYR A 969 8.93 -35.94 12.96
C TYR A 969 7.78 -34.95 12.73
N ALA A 970 8.04 -33.78 12.16
CA ALA A 970 7.00 -32.83 11.74
C ALA A 970 5.99 -33.47 10.75
N HIS A 971 6.47 -34.31 9.83
CA HIS A 971 5.63 -35.12 8.95
C HIS A 971 4.80 -36.16 9.71
N GLU A 972 5.41 -36.90 10.63
CA GLU A 972 4.74 -37.92 11.47
C GLU A 972 3.66 -37.32 12.37
N GLN A 973 3.90 -36.13 12.92
CA GLN A 973 2.92 -35.37 13.70
C GLN A 973 1.80 -34.75 12.86
N GLY A 974 1.83 -34.92 11.53
CA GLY A 974 0.78 -34.44 10.62
C GLY A 974 0.76 -32.92 10.47
N LEU A 975 1.91 -32.25 10.58
CA LEU A 975 2.00 -30.82 10.33
C LEU A 975 1.69 -30.46 8.86
N LYS A 976 1.32 -29.20 8.63
CA LYS A 976 1.12 -28.64 7.28
C LYS A 976 2.35 -27.89 6.77
N GLY A 977 3.24 -27.48 7.68
CA GLY A 977 4.54 -26.91 7.37
C GLY A 977 5.44 -26.89 8.60
N CYS A 978 6.74 -26.76 8.38
CA CYS A 978 7.74 -26.69 9.44
C CYS A 978 8.85 -25.71 9.05
N THR A 979 9.20 -24.80 9.96
CA THR A 979 10.24 -23.80 9.78
C THR A 979 11.18 -23.88 10.98
N THR A 980 12.43 -24.29 10.76
CA THR A 980 13.48 -24.20 11.78
C THR A 980 14.31 -22.94 11.58
N PHE A 981 14.68 -22.27 12.66
CA PHE A 981 15.75 -21.28 12.64
C PHE A 981 16.92 -21.78 13.50
N ARG A 982 18.04 -22.07 12.85
CA ARG A 982 19.33 -22.31 13.52
C ARG A 982 20.18 -21.07 13.32
N PHE A 983 20.69 -20.50 14.41
CA PHE A 983 21.66 -19.42 14.29
C PHE A 983 22.99 -19.98 13.74
N ASN A 984 23.40 -19.49 12.58
CA ASN A 984 24.67 -19.82 11.94
C ASN A 984 25.46 -18.52 11.71
N PRO A 985 26.52 -18.22 12.49
CA PRO A 985 27.22 -16.93 12.41
C PRO A 985 27.88 -16.66 11.06
N GLU A 986 28.15 -17.70 10.24
CA GLU A 986 28.68 -17.54 8.89
C GLU A 986 27.62 -17.08 7.86
N ALA A 987 26.33 -17.32 8.14
CA ALA A 987 25.22 -17.08 7.21
C ALA A 987 24.15 -16.09 7.72
N PHE A 988 24.09 -15.83 9.04
CA PHE A 988 23.02 -15.08 9.69
C PHE A 988 23.51 -14.08 10.73
N GLN A 989 22.83 -12.93 10.78
CA GLN A 989 22.65 -12.15 11.99
C GLN A 989 21.17 -11.80 12.17
N GLY A 990 20.66 -11.91 13.39
CA GLY A 990 19.25 -11.70 13.72
C GLY A 990 18.91 -10.24 14.03
N VAL A 991 17.62 -9.89 13.90
CA VAL A 991 17.08 -8.60 14.41
C VAL A 991 17.00 -8.58 15.95
N LEU A 992 16.99 -9.77 16.55
CA LEU A 992 17.08 -10.00 18.00
C LEU A 992 18.46 -10.61 18.25
N VAL A 993 19.23 -10.05 19.19
CA VAL A 993 20.59 -10.51 19.47
C VAL A 993 20.82 -10.49 20.98
N LYS A 994 21.35 -11.59 21.52
CA LYS A 994 21.77 -11.67 22.93
C LYS A 994 23.22 -11.24 23.05
N GLU A 995 23.58 -10.69 24.20
CA GLU A 995 24.90 -10.08 24.38
C GLU A 995 26.05 -11.10 24.40
N ALA A 996 25.78 -12.34 24.78
CA ALA A 996 26.74 -13.44 24.74
C ALA A 996 27.11 -13.87 23.31
N ASP A 997 26.14 -13.98 22.41
CA ASP A 997 26.36 -14.44 21.03
C ASP A 997 27.19 -13.44 20.21
N LEU A 998 26.93 -12.15 20.44
CA LEU A 998 27.70 -11.04 19.88
C LEU A 998 29.18 -11.09 20.30
N LYS A 999 29.45 -11.30 21.60
CA LYS A 999 30.80 -11.35 22.19
C LYS A 999 31.62 -12.57 21.75
N ASN A 1000 30.95 -13.68 21.45
CA ASN A 1000 31.60 -14.94 21.11
C ASN A 1000 31.89 -15.11 19.61
N THR A 1001 31.44 -14.19 18.75
CA THR A 1001 31.64 -14.28 17.30
C THR A 1001 32.73 -13.31 16.83
N THR A 1002 33.73 -13.79 16.09
CA THR A 1002 34.81 -12.97 15.51
C THR A 1002 34.60 -12.75 14.01
N TYR A 1003 34.63 -11.49 13.58
CA TYR A 1003 34.46 -11.04 12.20
C TYR A 1003 35.80 -10.66 11.60
N LYS A 1004 35.98 -10.94 10.30
CA LYS A 1004 37.22 -10.68 9.55
C LYS A 1004 36.97 -9.72 8.40
N PHE A 1005 37.59 -8.56 8.44
CA PHE A 1005 37.55 -7.56 7.37
C PHE A 1005 38.85 -7.65 6.57
N THR A 1006 38.75 -7.77 5.25
CA THR A 1006 39.93 -7.68 4.36
C THR A 1006 39.97 -6.27 3.80
N LEU A 1007 41.08 -5.56 4.01
CA LEU A 1007 41.28 -4.19 3.52
C LEU A 1007 41.82 -4.18 2.08
N GLU A 1008 41.74 -3.02 1.42
CA GLU A 1008 42.22 -2.81 0.04
C GLU A 1008 43.70 -3.18 -0.18
N ASP A 1009 44.54 -3.12 0.86
CA ASP A 1009 45.95 -3.54 0.82
C ASP A 1009 46.17 -5.06 0.98
N GLY A 1010 45.09 -5.82 1.16
CA GLY A 1010 45.09 -7.27 1.38
C GLY A 1010 45.34 -7.72 2.82
N SER A 1011 45.50 -6.79 3.76
CA SER A 1011 45.59 -7.10 5.19
C SER A 1011 44.22 -7.48 5.78
N VAL A 1012 44.22 -8.23 6.89
CA VAL A 1012 43.00 -8.72 7.54
C VAL A 1012 42.92 -8.20 8.98
N VAL A 1013 41.79 -7.58 9.32
CA VAL A 1013 41.44 -7.10 10.66
C VAL A 1013 40.44 -8.08 11.27
N GLU A 1014 40.73 -8.59 12.47
CA GLU A 1014 39.85 -9.51 13.21
C GLU A 1014 39.34 -8.83 14.49
N VAL A 1015 38.03 -8.84 14.71
CA VAL A 1015 37.33 -8.15 15.82
C VAL A 1015 36.13 -8.96 16.30
N ARG A 1016 35.74 -8.84 17.57
CA ARG A 1016 34.51 -9.46 18.11
C ARG A 1016 33.27 -8.67 17.72
N GLY A 1017 32.12 -9.33 17.66
CA GLY A 1017 30.88 -8.77 17.12
C GLY A 1017 30.36 -7.52 17.83
N ASP A 1018 30.64 -7.36 19.12
CA ASP A 1018 30.28 -6.21 19.95
C ASP A 1018 31.32 -5.08 19.95
N GLU A 1019 32.51 -5.27 19.38
CA GLU A 1019 33.51 -4.21 19.23
C GLU A 1019 33.05 -3.15 18.21
N GLU A 1020 33.34 -1.89 18.49
CA GLU A 1020 32.97 -0.76 17.64
C GLU A 1020 34.07 -0.45 16.59
N ILE A 1021 33.67 -0.34 15.33
CA ILE A 1021 34.50 0.09 14.19
C ILE A 1021 33.91 1.39 13.64
N ASP A 1022 34.77 2.40 13.47
CA ASP A 1022 34.50 3.59 12.65
C ASP A 1022 34.75 3.24 11.17
N TYR A 1023 33.71 3.36 10.33
CA TYR A 1023 33.80 3.12 8.89
C TYR A 1023 32.91 4.12 8.14
N ASP A 1024 33.45 4.74 7.09
CA ASP A 1024 32.79 5.83 6.33
C ASP A 1024 32.28 7.00 7.20
N GLY A 1025 32.90 7.22 8.36
CA GLY A 1025 32.54 8.28 9.31
C GLY A 1025 31.33 7.97 10.21
N GLU A 1026 30.85 6.73 10.22
CA GLU A 1026 29.84 6.23 11.17
C GLU A 1026 30.41 5.09 12.03
N ILE A 1027 30.05 5.07 13.32
CA ILE A 1027 30.45 3.99 14.24
C ILE A 1027 29.43 2.86 14.13
N HIS A 1028 29.92 1.67 13.81
CA HIS A 1028 29.17 0.43 13.72
C HIS A 1028 29.75 -0.60 14.69
N THR A 1029 28.94 -1.52 15.23
CA THR A 1029 29.54 -2.74 15.79
C THR A 1029 30.06 -3.61 14.64
N ALA A 1030 31.13 -4.37 14.88
CA ALA A 1030 31.75 -5.23 13.88
C ALA A 1030 30.74 -6.16 13.18
N ALA A 1031 29.80 -6.71 13.96
CA ALA A 1031 28.71 -7.52 13.43
C ALA A 1031 27.88 -6.74 12.38
N ASN A 1032 27.42 -5.53 12.71
CA ASN A 1032 26.61 -4.69 11.82
C ASN A 1032 27.37 -4.24 10.56
N LEU A 1033 28.66 -3.91 10.67
CA LEU A 1033 29.49 -3.47 9.54
C LEU A 1033 29.71 -4.61 8.54
N TYR A 1034 30.07 -5.80 9.06
CA TYR A 1034 30.28 -6.99 8.24
C TYR A 1034 29.01 -7.36 7.46
N ASP A 1035 27.86 -7.31 8.12
CA ASP A 1035 26.56 -7.55 7.49
C ASP A 1035 26.23 -6.51 6.41
N ALA A 1036 26.48 -5.22 6.65
CA ALA A 1036 26.23 -4.16 5.68
C ALA A 1036 27.15 -4.25 4.44
N MET A 1037 28.42 -4.65 4.62
CA MET A 1037 29.34 -4.96 3.51
C MET A 1037 28.90 -6.19 2.72
N ARG A 1038 28.49 -7.28 3.39
CA ARG A 1038 27.97 -8.51 2.74
C ARG A 1038 26.66 -8.25 1.99
N ASP A 1039 25.78 -7.44 2.55
CA ASP A 1039 24.51 -7.06 1.93
C ASP A 1039 24.70 -6.06 0.77
N GLY A 1040 25.86 -5.40 0.67
CA GLY A 1040 26.22 -4.47 -0.41
C GLY A 1040 25.73 -3.04 -0.19
N TYR A 1041 25.50 -2.65 1.08
CA TYR A 1041 25.22 -1.26 1.46
C TYR A 1041 26.46 -0.37 1.37
N TYR A 1042 27.63 -0.94 1.67
CA TYR A 1042 28.93 -0.32 1.42
C TYR A 1042 29.58 -0.97 0.19
N GLY A 1043 30.40 -0.20 -0.52
CA GLY A 1043 31.26 -0.75 -1.58
C GLY A 1043 32.26 -1.74 -0.98
N ARG A 1044 32.65 -2.76 -1.77
CA ARG A 1044 33.80 -3.60 -1.40
C ARG A 1044 35.08 -2.80 -1.63
N PHE A 1045 35.64 -2.28 -0.56
CA PHE A 1045 36.94 -1.62 -0.48
C PHE A 1045 37.63 -2.10 0.81
#